data_AF-A0A1E3ACQ7-F1
#
_entry.id   AF-A0A1E3ACQ7-F1
#
_cell.length_a   1.000
_cell.length_b   1.000
_cell.length_c   1.000
_cell.angle_alpha   90.00
_cell.angle_beta   90.00
_cell.angle_gamma   90.00
#
_symmetry.space_group_name_H-M   'P 1'
#
loop_
_entity.id
_entity.type
_entity.pdbx_description
1 polymer ?
#
loop_
_entity_poly.entity_id
_entity_poly.type
_entity_poly.pdbx_seq_one_letter_code
_entity_poly.pdbx_strand_id
1 'polypeptide(L)'
;MTGNLFKITPIGLIYEENGRITAEVNGNLCKGLKYISLFSHIILLYRSETQPNILNTNLSQRVVKLEEVREKEGKLIIGSLSGMEVTRNLLYDIKPYFPNEDRVKNAMAPSRPFQSFPSLCKDSLTRLGTIQKQQGSCFLEIPENFETWSDALRGFSHIRVIWWFHKFEKECFRNTLECDPPYENAPKTGVFASRSPVRPNPIAMTTARIINIDKRTNRIQVSLLDCYDSTPLLGICPYLPERDFIPRYRLPQWLEHWPQWLDDRGFSAAQEPLLQKNPAELLFRYRKAMPESGSRIASFFASLQDMPLLSDQGIVVKGARQNNLKNIDVMIPYGKVTVVTGVSGSGKSSLAFDTIYAESQQRFLANMSLAERSQLSVPEKPDFDQISGLPPAIAISQNRINRNPRSTVGTATDLYTLLRTLFANIGVRHCPECGRVIKKMNAGEIVESLKNCKAGIVMKIRPFHDEKKVRTFLSADEMDTGYEEYLRTFDTAVRKALETGKGAIEVQLDGEEPFLLQTTEICCHCDYVLFELTATDFSFNNPESMCPVCSGLGRIMDIDPGLIVSDPDKSLLDGASPFWGSLRRFKTSPNANWMRGEILALADDMGINLERAWKELPEDFRTQAIYGSAGREVSFSYKNKNGRAGTITRPAEGAYNILKRLLQSGGTEKQNAMLEPFLHEKPCDCCKGERLKLESRLVTVADVRFPEAIRMNMEELLQWISGLPEVLNPAQAASVQPVLQEIYMKLSDYIRIGLGYLSLDRPVPTLSGGEWQRLQLVGQLGSGLSNILYILDEPTAGLHPKDYDKLMQIINKLKNLHNTVLIVEHSPAVIRAADNVIDIGKEAGQTGGYVIAQGTPSEIAENKDSETGLYLSGRKEIKRDHPAEAGNSRMIAITGIHGNNLKNISIQFPVNAMTCITGVSGSGKSTLVNYGILPAVRACAEKKAAANKKYDTITGAEDIRRIVHITQKPIGRSSQSTPATYTGLMDEIRILFSRTPTALRMGYSPGRFSYNSKDGQCPVCRGQGYKTLDAAFMLSAKTQCHLCKGRKFNENTLQVHYKEKNIAQVLDMSIREAAVFFDDNKKLSETLQLLNEIGLGYLTLGQSSLTLSGGEAQRIKLAAQLQQNSGGNILYLLDEPTAGLHFSDIRNLLILLDKIISNGNTVIVVEHNPDMIRSADWVIDLGPEGGDRGGRLVVQGTVSDLKKCSASHTGRIIKAY
;
A
#
# COMPACT_ATOMS: atom_id res chain seq x y z
N MET A 1 52.64 -3.14 -19.72
CA MET A 1 52.19 -4.54 -19.83
C MET A 1 50.80 -4.56 -20.44
N THR A 2 50.70 -4.40 -21.76
CA THR A 2 49.45 -4.38 -22.52
C THR A 2 49.10 -5.81 -22.93
N GLY A 3 48.54 -6.58 -21.99
CA GLY A 3 47.97 -7.89 -22.28
C GLY A 3 46.62 -7.73 -22.97
N ASN A 4 46.37 -8.49 -24.04
CA ASN A 4 45.06 -8.62 -24.66
C ASN A 4 44.00 -8.95 -23.59
N LEU A 5 43.13 -7.98 -23.27
CA LEU A 5 42.13 -8.13 -22.21
C LEU A 5 40.96 -9.02 -22.62
N PHE A 6 40.63 -9.12 -23.92
CA PHE A 6 39.50 -9.90 -24.42
C PHE A 6 39.94 -10.94 -25.46
N LYS A 7 39.75 -12.22 -25.15
CA LYS A 7 40.02 -13.33 -26.09
C LYS A 7 38.79 -13.59 -26.95
N ILE A 8 38.88 -13.30 -28.26
CA ILE A 8 37.85 -13.63 -29.26
C ILE A 8 38.31 -14.81 -30.13
N THR A 9 37.38 -15.69 -30.48
CA THR A 9 37.65 -16.86 -31.34
C THR A 9 36.83 -16.75 -32.63
N PRO A 10 37.42 -16.92 -33.82
CA PRO A 10 36.65 -16.93 -35.05
C PRO A 10 35.63 -18.06 -35.03
N ILE A 11 34.40 -17.75 -35.39
CA ILE A 11 33.29 -18.71 -35.46
C ILE A 11 33.16 -19.33 -36.85
N GLY A 12 33.90 -18.81 -37.85
CA GLY A 12 33.77 -19.21 -39.24
C GLY A 12 34.60 -18.37 -40.22
N LEU A 13 34.27 -18.47 -41.50
CA LEU A 13 34.94 -17.78 -42.60
C LEU A 13 33.92 -17.17 -43.58
N ILE A 14 34.29 -16.05 -44.21
CA ILE A 14 33.57 -15.45 -45.34
C ILE A 14 34.44 -15.58 -46.57
N TYR A 15 33.95 -16.24 -47.62
CA TYR A 15 34.67 -16.43 -48.88
C TYR A 15 33.73 -16.35 -50.07
N GLU A 16 34.29 -16.16 -51.26
CA GLU A 16 33.55 -16.21 -52.51
C GLU A 16 33.69 -17.60 -53.15
N GLU A 17 32.56 -18.18 -53.55
CA GLU A 17 32.49 -19.48 -54.23
C GLU A 17 31.48 -19.37 -55.37
N ASN A 18 31.92 -19.64 -56.62
CA ASN A 18 31.09 -19.57 -57.83
C ASN A 18 30.38 -18.21 -58.05
N GLY A 19 31.06 -17.10 -57.74
CA GLY A 19 30.51 -15.74 -57.90
C GLY A 19 29.46 -15.36 -56.84
N ARG A 20 29.30 -16.17 -55.78
CA ARG A 20 28.43 -15.88 -54.63
C ARG A 20 29.28 -15.82 -53.36
N ILE A 21 28.90 -14.92 -52.45
CA ILE A 21 29.60 -14.76 -51.18
C ILE A 21 28.93 -15.66 -50.14
N THR A 22 29.72 -16.52 -49.50
CA THR A 22 29.28 -17.48 -48.50
C THR A 22 29.93 -17.18 -47.15
N ALA A 23 29.11 -17.02 -46.11
CA ALA A 23 29.54 -17.03 -44.72
C ALA A 23 29.31 -18.43 -44.12
N GLU A 24 30.40 -19.13 -43.83
CA GLU A 24 30.41 -20.48 -43.28
C GLU A 24 30.79 -20.46 -41.80
N VAL A 25 30.00 -21.13 -40.96
CA VAL A 25 30.19 -21.25 -39.51
C VAL A 25 30.67 -22.66 -39.17
N ASN A 26 31.58 -22.76 -38.19
CA ASN A 26 32.13 -24.03 -37.73
C ASN A 26 31.02 -25.00 -37.26
N GLY A 27 31.15 -26.29 -37.59
CA GLY A 27 30.08 -27.30 -37.40
C GLY A 27 29.54 -27.43 -35.97
N ASN A 28 30.37 -27.20 -34.95
CA ASN A 28 29.96 -27.22 -33.54
C ASN A 28 29.10 -26.01 -33.13
N LEU A 29 29.03 -24.97 -33.96
CA LEU A 29 28.28 -23.74 -33.71
C LEU A 29 27.01 -23.60 -34.57
N CYS A 30 26.71 -24.55 -35.46
CA CYS A 30 25.53 -24.52 -36.34
C CYS A 30 24.20 -24.43 -35.58
N LYS A 31 24.11 -24.98 -34.36
CA LYS A 31 22.91 -24.84 -33.50
C LYS A 31 22.55 -23.37 -33.22
N GLY A 32 23.54 -22.46 -33.21
CA GLY A 32 23.34 -21.02 -33.04
C GLY A 32 22.68 -20.33 -34.24
N LEU A 33 22.62 -20.98 -35.41
CA LEU A 33 22.00 -20.45 -36.62
C LEU A 33 20.54 -20.89 -36.80
N LYS A 34 19.99 -21.68 -35.87
CA LYS A 34 18.62 -22.19 -35.98
C LYS A 34 17.62 -21.03 -36.11
N TYR A 35 16.71 -21.13 -37.08
CA TYR A 35 15.70 -20.11 -37.41
C TYR A 35 16.22 -18.81 -38.04
N ILE A 36 17.52 -18.71 -38.37
CA ILE A 36 18.06 -17.53 -39.06
C ILE A 36 17.46 -17.38 -40.47
N SER A 37 17.05 -18.49 -41.10
CA SER A 37 16.36 -18.50 -42.40
C SER A 37 15.04 -17.71 -42.41
N LEU A 38 14.41 -17.53 -41.25
CA LEU A 38 13.19 -16.75 -41.13
C LEU A 38 13.44 -15.24 -41.32
N PHE A 39 14.67 -14.78 -41.11
CA PHE A 39 15.07 -13.39 -41.29
C PHE A 39 15.48 -13.13 -42.74
N SER A 40 15.18 -11.93 -43.23
CA SER A 40 15.66 -11.46 -44.53
C SER A 40 17.10 -10.91 -44.51
N HIS A 41 17.55 -10.40 -43.37
CA HIS A 41 18.82 -9.69 -43.22
C HIS A 41 19.49 -10.06 -41.89
N ILE A 42 20.81 -10.04 -41.90
CA ILE A 42 21.66 -10.28 -40.73
C ILE A 42 22.77 -9.25 -40.67
N ILE A 43 23.40 -9.11 -39.51
CA ILE A 43 24.55 -8.26 -39.27
C ILE A 43 25.75 -9.16 -39.02
N LEU A 44 26.75 -9.08 -39.89
CA LEU A 44 27.99 -9.83 -39.78
C LEU A 44 29.03 -8.99 -39.06
N LEU A 45 29.72 -9.59 -38.09
CA LEU A 45 30.93 -9.05 -37.50
C LEU A 45 32.12 -9.88 -37.99
N TYR A 46 33.03 -9.24 -38.71
CA TYR A 46 34.19 -9.88 -39.33
C TYR A 46 35.44 -9.03 -39.16
N ARG A 47 36.62 -9.61 -39.38
CA ARG A 47 37.88 -8.86 -39.35
C ARG A 47 38.11 -8.16 -40.69
N SER A 48 38.43 -6.87 -40.64
CA SER A 48 38.81 -6.07 -41.81
C SER A 48 40.29 -5.71 -41.73
N GLU A 49 41.06 -6.05 -42.76
CA GLU A 49 42.51 -5.77 -42.82
C GLU A 49 42.82 -4.37 -43.40
N THR A 50 41.91 -3.81 -44.19
CA THR A 50 42.12 -2.57 -44.93
C THR A 50 41.46 -1.35 -44.28
N GLN A 51 40.20 -1.46 -43.79
CA GLN A 51 39.48 -0.36 -43.12
C GLN A 51 38.43 -0.88 -42.11
N PRO A 52 38.64 -0.78 -40.78
CA PRO A 52 37.63 -1.11 -39.78
C PRO A 52 36.57 0.01 -39.65
N ASN A 53 35.29 -0.35 -39.56
CA ASN A 53 34.20 0.62 -39.32
C ASN A 53 33.68 0.65 -37.87
N ILE A 54 34.06 -0.32 -37.03
CA ILE A 54 33.90 -0.25 -35.58
C ILE A 54 35.17 0.38 -35.03
N LEU A 55 35.00 1.57 -34.46
CA LEU A 55 36.11 2.37 -33.96
C LEU A 55 36.81 1.68 -32.78
N ASN A 56 38.14 1.80 -32.74
CA ASN A 56 39.02 1.21 -31.71
C ASN A 56 39.07 -0.33 -31.71
N THR A 57 38.70 -0.98 -32.83
CA THR A 57 38.82 -2.43 -33.01
C THR A 57 39.33 -2.76 -34.42
N ASN A 58 39.77 -4.01 -34.64
CA ASN A 58 40.03 -4.56 -35.97
C ASN A 58 38.79 -5.24 -36.61
N LEU A 59 37.62 -5.06 -35.98
CA LEU A 59 36.36 -5.62 -36.44
C LEU A 59 35.60 -4.61 -37.31
N SER A 60 34.82 -5.14 -38.25
CA SER A 60 33.83 -4.41 -39.02
C SER A 60 32.48 -5.07 -38.88
N GLN A 61 31.42 -4.25 -38.95
CA GLN A 61 30.04 -4.71 -39.01
C GLN A 61 29.40 -4.38 -40.36
N ARG A 62 28.60 -5.30 -40.90
CA ARG A 62 27.81 -5.05 -42.11
C ARG A 62 26.46 -5.73 -42.04
N VAL A 63 25.40 -4.98 -42.35
CA VAL A 63 24.07 -5.54 -42.60
C VAL A 63 24.04 -6.12 -44.01
N VAL A 64 23.68 -7.39 -44.14
CA VAL A 64 23.63 -8.12 -45.41
C VAL A 64 22.30 -8.82 -45.58
N LYS A 65 21.87 -8.94 -46.84
CA LYS A 65 20.67 -9.70 -47.21
C LYS A 65 21.01 -11.18 -47.31
N LEU A 66 20.16 -12.03 -46.73
CA LEU A 66 20.23 -13.48 -46.89
C LEU A 66 19.58 -13.88 -48.21
N GLU A 67 20.33 -14.57 -49.06
CA GLU A 67 19.82 -15.12 -50.33
C GLU A 67 19.44 -16.60 -50.16
N GLU A 68 20.30 -17.38 -49.52
CA GLU A 68 20.07 -18.79 -49.22
C GLU A 68 20.66 -19.15 -47.85
N VAL A 69 19.98 -20.00 -47.09
CA VAL A 69 20.39 -20.38 -45.73
C VAL A 69 20.37 -21.90 -45.60
N ARG A 70 21.52 -22.48 -45.28
CA ARG A 70 21.68 -23.91 -44.98
C ARG A 70 22.08 -24.09 -43.52
N GLU A 71 21.09 -23.97 -42.63
CA GLU A 71 21.32 -23.95 -41.16
C GLU A 71 22.05 -25.19 -40.64
N LYS A 72 21.76 -26.38 -41.19
CA LYS A 72 22.39 -27.65 -40.78
C LYS A 72 23.85 -27.77 -41.21
N GLU A 73 24.20 -27.15 -42.34
CA GLU A 73 25.56 -27.15 -42.90
C GLU A 73 26.40 -25.97 -42.39
N GLY A 74 25.78 -25.00 -41.71
CA GLY A 74 26.46 -23.79 -41.24
C GLY A 74 26.76 -22.77 -42.33
N LYS A 75 26.15 -22.89 -43.52
CA LYS A 75 26.44 -22.03 -44.70
C LYS A 75 25.33 -21.03 -44.97
N LEU A 76 25.69 -19.74 -45.09
CA LEU A 76 24.79 -18.63 -45.40
C LEU A 76 25.27 -17.93 -46.68
N ILE A 77 24.45 -17.98 -47.74
CA ILE A 77 24.73 -17.25 -48.99
C ILE A 77 24.14 -15.84 -48.86
N ILE A 78 24.97 -14.83 -49.06
CA ILE A 78 24.65 -13.43 -48.83
C ILE A 78 24.81 -12.59 -50.10
N GLY A 79 23.97 -11.55 -50.22
CA GLY A 79 24.04 -10.60 -51.35
C GLY A 79 25.32 -9.75 -51.35
N SER A 80 25.61 -9.10 -52.49
CA SER A 80 26.91 -8.45 -52.76
C SER A 80 27.39 -7.51 -51.64
N LEU A 81 28.64 -7.66 -51.21
CA LEU A 81 29.33 -6.77 -50.28
C LEU A 81 30.06 -5.67 -51.06
N SER A 82 29.35 -4.59 -51.40
CA SER A 82 29.96 -3.44 -52.06
C SER A 82 31.07 -2.80 -51.21
N GLY A 83 32.30 -2.79 -51.74
CA GLY A 83 33.48 -2.16 -51.12
C GLY A 83 34.37 -3.08 -50.26
N MET A 84 34.26 -4.40 -50.38
CA MET A 84 35.09 -5.37 -49.64
C MET A 84 35.86 -6.25 -50.63
N GLU A 85 37.19 -6.31 -50.54
CA GLU A 85 37.98 -7.33 -51.25
C GLU A 85 37.68 -8.69 -50.58
N VAL A 86 36.97 -9.58 -51.29
CA VAL A 86 36.54 -10.88 -50.73
C VAL A 86 37.68 -11.90 -50.84
N THR A 87 38.79 -11.65 -50.15
CA THR A 87 39.83 -12.65 -49.91
C THR A 87 39.61 -13.26 -48.52
N ARG A 88 38.89 -14.39 -48.46
CA ARG A 88 38.74 -15.30 -47.29
C ARG A 88 38.90 -14.65 -45.89
N ASN A 89 37.88 -13.90 -45.44
CA ASN A 89 37.92 -13.15 -44.18
C ASN A 89 37.43 -13.98 -42.97
N LEU A 90 37.96 -13.70 -41.77
CA LEU A 90 37.54 -14.36 -40.52
C LEU A 90 36.22 -13.78 -39.99
N LEU A 91 35.25 -14.65 -39.72
CA LEU A 91 33.96 -14.31 -39.14
C LEU A 91 33.99 -14.48 -37.61
N TYR A 92 33.50 -13.48 -36.88
CA TYR A 92 33.54 -13.44 -35.42
C TYR A 92 32.17 -13.46 -34.75
N ASP A 93 31.13 -12.90 -35.38
CA ASP A 93 29.76 -13.01 -34.86
C ASP A 93 28.72 -12.82 -35.98
N ILE A 94 27.53 -13.40 -35.79
CA ILE A 94 26.37 -13.19 -36.66
C ILE A 94 25.20 -12.78 -35.77
N LYS A 95 24.58 -11.63 -36.07
CA LYS A 95 23.38 -11.17 -35.37
C LYS A 95 22.19 -11.04 -36.32
N PRO A 96 20.98 -11.48 -35.96
CA PRO A 96 19.77 -11.16 -36.71
C PRO A 96 19.51 -9.65 -36.70
N TYR A 97 18.98 -9.13 -37.81
CA TYR A 97 18.56 -7.74 -37.93
C TYR A 97 17.16 -7.56 -37.34
N PHE A 98 17.02 -6.68 -36.34
CA PHE A 98 15.76 -6.39 -35.67
C PHE A 98 15.34 -4.94 -35.90
N PRO A 99 14.21 -4.65 -36.56
CA PRO A 99 13.78 -3.28 -36.86
C PRO A 99 13.64 -2.39 -35.61
N ASN A 100 13.14 -2.94 -34.50
CA ASN A 100 13.02 -2.27 -33.21
C ASN A 100 14.36 -1.99 -32.48
N GLU A 101 15.49 -2.47 -32.99
CA GLU A 101 16.83 -2.22 -32.41
C GLU A 101 17.80 -1.58 -33.41
N ASP A 102 17.61 -1.87 -34.70
CA ASP A 102 18.55 -1.59 -35.78
C ASP A 102 18.03 -0.57 -36.80
N ARG A 103 16.75 -0.15 -36.70
CA ARG A 103 16.13 0.81 -37.63
C ARG A 103 15.71 2.10 -36.92
N VAL A 104 16.31 3.21 -37.30
CA VAL A 104 16.03 4.54 -36.71
C VAL A 104 15.14 5.36 -37.64
N LYS A 105 14.07 5.97 -37.11
CA LYS A 105 13.07 6.73 -37.90
C LYS A 105 13.64 8.01 -38.51
N ASN A 106 14.38 8.80 -37.73
CA ASN A 106 14.92 10.12 -38.11
C ASN A 106 16.42 10.23 -37.81
N ALA A 107 17.24 9.34 -38.39
CA ALA A 107 18.68 9.42 -38.23
C ALA A 107 19.27 10.57 -39.08
N MET A 108 20.08 11.43 -38.44
CA MET A 108 20.82 12.50 -39.09
C MET A 108 22.28 12.06 -39.21
N ALA A 109 22.86 12.21 -40.39
CA ALA A 109 24.28 12.01 -40.67
C ALA A 109 24.79 13.18 -41.53
N PRO A 110 26.01 13.68 -41.29
CA PRO A 110 26.61 14.76 -42.08
C PRO A 110 26.92 14.30 -43.51
N SER A 111 26.85 15.22 -44.49
CA SER A 111 27.00 14.96 -45.93
C SER A 111 28.45 14.69 -46.39
N ARG A 112 29.44 14.85 -45.51
CA ARG A 112 30.86 14.63 -45.84
C ARG A 112 31.26 13.18 -45.60
N PRO A 113 32.12 12.57 -46.45
CA PRO A 113 32.63 11.23 -46.21
C PRO A 113 33.39 11.16 -44.89
N PHE A 114 33.12 10.12 -44.11
CA PHE A 114 33.75 9.85 -42.82
C PHE A 114 35.27 9.70 -42.99
N GLN A 115 36.07 10.55 -42.35
CA GLN A 115 37.53 10.41 -42.37
C GLN A 115 37.96 9.22 -41.50
N SER A 116 38.83 8.35 -42.04
CA SER A 116 39.40 7.23 -41.29
C SER A 116 40.25 7.74 -40.12
N PHE A 117 39.96 7.27 -38.92
CA PHE A 117 40.72 7.59 -37.72
C PHE A 117 42.11 6.95 -37.71
N PRO A 118 43.08 7.48 -36.94
CA PRO A 118 44.34 6.79 -36.66
C PRO A 118 44.05 5.45 -35.99
N SER A 119 44.48 4.35 -36.62
CA SER A 119 44.29 2.99 -36.13
C SER A 119 45.10 2.76 -34.83
N LEU A 120 44.42 2.78 -33.68
CA LEU A 120 44.97 2.24 -32.43
C LEU A 120 44.66 0.73 -32.36
N CYS A 121 45.72 -0.07 -32.19
CA CYS A 121 45.77 -1.54 -32.10
C CYS A 121 45.44 -2.34 -33.36
N LYS A 122 46.47 -2.60 -34.17
CA LYS A 122 46.53 -3.81 -35.01
C LYS A 122 46.81 -5.00 -34.08
N ASP A 123 45.97 -6.02 -34.20
CA ASP A 123 46.11 -7.38 -33.63
C ASP A 123 45.47 -7.72 -32.28
N SER A 124 44.68 -6.84 -31.64
CA SER A 124 43.83 -7.24 -30.52
C SER A 124 42.66 -6.32 -30.20
N LEU A 125 41.64 -6.87 -29.53
CA LEU A 125 40.44 -6.15 -29.10
C LEU A 125 40.71 -5.52 -27.73
N THR A 126 40.88 -4.21 -27.69
CA THR A 126 41.16 -3.44 -26.47
C THR A 126 39.91 -2.72 -25.96
N ARG A 127 39.93 -2.31 -24.69
CA ARG A 127 38.84 -1.53 -24.08
C ARG A 127 38.95 -0.08 -24.54
N LEU A 128 37.91 0.45 -25.19
CA LEU A 128 37.80 1.88 -25.54
C LEU A 128 37.45 2.74 -24.32
N GLY A 129 36.62 2.22 -23.42
CA GLY A 129 36.11 2.98 -22.28
C GLY A 129 35.22 2.16 -21.36
N THR A 130 34.38 2.84 -20.57
CA THR A 130 33.42 2.20 -19.66
C THR A 130 32.04 2.82 -19.80
N ILE A 131 30.99 1.99 -19.75
CA ILE A 131 29.60 2.43 -19.73
C ILE A 131 29.16 2.57 -18.26
N GLN A 132 28.78 3.78 -17.86
CA GLN A 132 28.28 4.11 -16.51
C GLN A 132 26.78 4.40 -16.54
N LYS A 133 26.04 3.90 -15.54
CA LYS A 133 24.60 4.15 -15.36
C LYS A 133 24.38 4.97 -14.08
N GLN A 134 23.93 6.22 -14.22
CA GLN A 134 23.67 7.13 -13.10
C GLN A 134 22.28 7.75 -13.23
N GLN A 135 21.45 7.66 -12.17
CA GLN A 135 20.12 8.30 -12.10
C GLN A 135 19.22 8.04 -13.33
N GLY A 136 19.26 6.83 -13.89
CA GLY A 136 18.48 6.47 -15.09
C GLY A 136 19.06 6.94 -16.43
N SER A 137 20.23 7.58 -16.44
CA SER A 137 20.97 7.98 -17.64
C SER A 137 22.18 7.06 -17.90
N CYS A 138 22.54 6.87 -19.17
CA CYS A 138 23.69 6.08 -19.59
C CYS A 138 24.79 7.01 -20.15
N PHE A 139 26.04 6.83 -19.67
CA PHE A 139 27.20 7.60 -20.08
C PHE A 139 28.30 6.68 -20.61
N LEU A 140 28.85 7.00 -21.78
CA LEU A 140 30.05 6.37 -22.34
C LEU A 140 31.26 7.22 -21.93
N GLU A 141 32.09 6.69 -21.05
CA GLU A 141 33.34 7.33 -20.60
C GLU A 141 34.50 6.83 -21.45
N ILE A 142 35.15 7.73 -22.22
CA ILE A 142 36.30 7.39 -23.07
C ILE A 142 37.49 8.23 -22.57
N PRO A 143 38.42 7.65 -21.79
CA PRO A 143 39.45 8.41 -21.08
C PRO A 143 40.58 8.92 -21.98
N GLU A 144 40.86 8.26 -23.10
CA GLU A 144 41.97 8.59 -24.01
C GLU A 144 41.46 9.14 -25.35
N ASN A 145 42.11 10.19 -25.87
CA ASN A 145 41.83 10.79 -27.19
C ASN A 145 40.36 11.24 -27.40
N PHE A 146 39.63 11.59 -26.33
CA PHE A 146 38.20 11.98 -26.36
C PHE A 146 37.89 13.08 -27.36
N GLU A 147 38.77 14.08 -27.51
CA GLU A 147 38.55 15.20 -28.44
C GLU A 147 38.39 14.70 -29.88
N THR A 148 39.29 13.84 -30.35
CA THR A 148 39.24 13.21 -31.67
C THR A 148 37.94 12.42 -31.86
N TRP A 149 37.50 11.68 -30.83
CA TRP A 149 36.24 10.92 -30.87
C TRP A 149 35.01 11.84 -30.90
N SER A 150 35.02 12.90 -30.11
CA SER A 150 33.92 13.87 -29.98
C SER A 150 33.68 14.63 -31.28
N ASP A 151 34.74 14.96 -32.02
CA ASP A 151 34.64 15.73 -33.25
C ASP A 151 34.18 14.88 -34.43
N ALA A 152 34.53 13.60 -34.45
CA ALA A 152 34.12 12.69 -35.51
C ALA A 152 32.71 12.09 -35.32
N LEU A 153 32.18 12.09 -34.09
CA LEU A 153 30.77 11.78 -33.82
C LEU A 153 29.86 13.02 -33.97
N ARG A 154 30.44 14.21 -34.18
CA ARG A 154 29.69 15.46 -34.31
C ARG A 154 28.80 15.42 -35.56
N GLY A 155 27.51 15.73 -35.36
CA GLY A 155 26.51 15.79 -36.44
C GLY A 155 25.79 14.47 -36.71
N PHE A 156 26.20 13.37 -36.07
CA PHE A 156 25.43 12.13 -36.06
C PHE A 156 24.39 12.16 -34.94
N SER A 157 23.14 11.76 -35.22
CA SER A 157 22.13 11.65 -34.16
C SER A 157 22.19 10.32 -33.40
N HIS A 158 22.70 9.26 -34.02
CA HIS A 158 22.73 7.91 -33.47
C HIS A 158 24.06 7.21 -33.71
N ILE A 159 24.42 6.35 -32.77
CA ILE A 159 25.62 5.50 -32.81
C ILE A 159 25.25 4.08 -32.44
N ARG A 160 25.93 3.10 -33.03
CA ARG A 160 25.98 1.73 -32.53
C ARG A 160 27.06 1.65 -31.46
N VAL A 161 26.68 1.20 -30.28
CA VAL A 161 27.57 0.99 -29.14
C VAL A 161 27.90 -0.49 -29.07
N ILE A 162 29.19 -0.84 -29.04
CA ILE A 162 29.68 -2.21 -28.97
C ILE A 162 30.35 -2.41 -27.60
N TRP A 163 29.89 -3.39 -26.82
CA TRP A 163 30.39 -3.65 -25.47
C TRP A 163 30.57 -5.14 -25.16
N TRP A 164 31.30 -5.43 -24.08
CA TRP A 164 31.60 -6.80 -23.65
C TRP A 164 30.73 -7.22 -22.47
N PHE A 165 30.08 -8.39 -22.55
CA PHE A 165 29.34 -8.96 -21.41
C PHE A 165 30.30 -9.55 -20.35
N HIS A 166 30.98 -8.67 -19.62
CA HIS A 166 32.01 -9.02 -18.62
C HIS A 166 31.53 -9.98 -17.52
N LYS A 167 30.22 -10.03 -17.19
CA LYS A 167 29.68 -10.96 -16.19
C LYS A 167 29.56 -12.42 -16.68
N PHE A 168 29.70 -12.66 -17.99
CA PHE A 168 29.51 -13.97 -18.63
C PHE A 168 30.78 -14.50 -19.30
N GLU A 169 31.95 -14.03 -18.86
CA GLU A 169 33.25 -14.35 -19.45
C GLU A 169 33.78 -15.75 -19.08
N LYS A 170 33.21 -16.39 -18.04
CA LYS A 170 33.64 -17.72 -17.61
C LYS A 170 33.38 -18.76 -18.70
N GLU A 171 34.32 -19.70 -18.84
CA GLU A 171 34.28 -20.75 -19.87
C GLU A 171 32.99 -21.58 -19.86
N CYS A 172 32.38 -21.80 -18.69
CA CYS A 172 31.10 -22.49 -18.54
C CYS A 172 29.90 -21.79 -19.22
N PHE A 173 29.99 -20.48 -19.47
CA PHE A 173 28.98 -19.70 -20.19
C PHE A 173 29.34 -19.50 -21.67
N ARG A 174 30.56 -19.86 -22.10
CA ARG A 174 30.95 -19.76 -23.51
C ARG A 174 30.51 -21.05 -24.20
N ASN A 175 29.80 -20.92 -25.32
CA ASN A 175 29.32 -22.02 -26.19
C ASN A 175 28.06 -22.78 -25.75
N THR A 176 27.28 -22.31 -24.77
CA THR A 176 26.01 -22.97 -24.43
C THR A 176 24.99 -22.88 -25.57
N LEU A 177 25.06 -21.84 -26.43
CA LEU A 177 24.18 -21.62 -27.61
C LEU A 177 22.67 -21.73 -27.31
N GLU A 178 22.30 -21.62 -26.04
CA GLU A 178 20.95 -21.67 -25.50
C GLU A 178 20.75 -20.51 -24.52
N CYS A 179 19.56 -19.94 -24.51
CA CYS A 179 19.11 -18.96 -23.51
C CYS A 179 17.63 -19.16 -23.25
N ASP A 180 17.15 -18.78 -22.07
CA ASP A 180 15.72 -18.67 -21.81
C ASP A 180 15.23 -17.31 -22.35
N PRO A 181 14.48 -17.29 -23.46
CA PRO A 181 13.98 -16.03 -24.00
C PRO A 181 12.86 -15.50 -23.09
N PRO A 182 12.64 -14.18 -23.03
CA PRO A 182 11.64 -13.56 -22.17
C PRO A 182 10.19 -13.83 -22.60
N TYR A 183 9.95 -14.67 -23.61
CA TYR A 183 8.64 -14.96 -24.18
C TYR A 183 8.38 -16.47 -24.22
N GLU A 184 7.18 -16.89 -23.79
CA GLU A 184 6.80 -18.29 -23.58
C GLU A 184 6.86 -19.16 -24.86
N ASN A 185 6.76 -18.54 -26.04
CA ASN A 185 6.79 -19.20 -27.36
C ASN A 185 8.09 -18.99 -28.15
N ALA A 186 9.09 -18.31 -27.57
CA ALA A 186 10.35 -18.05 -28.25
C ALA A 186 11.30 -19.27 -28.17
N PRO A 187 12.04 -19.59 -29.24
CA PRO A 187 12.96 -20.71 -29.24
C PRO A 187 14.16 -20.45 -28.31
N LYS A 188 14.49 -21.44 -27.48
CA LYS A 188 15.65 -21.38 -26.57
C LYS A 188 17.01 -21.44 -27.28
N THR A 189 17.04 -21.84 -28.55
CA THR A 189 18.23 -21.96 -29.42
C THR A 189 18.10 -21.09 -30.65
N GLY A 190 19.22 -20.64 -31.23
CA GLY A 190 19.24 -19.95 -32.51
C GLY A 190 19.25 -18.42 -32.41
N VAL A 191 18.29 -17.76 -33.06
CA VAL A 191 18.18 -16.30 -33.23
C VAL A 191 18.37 -15.51 -31.93
N PHE A 192 17.77 -15.92 -30.80
CA PHE A 192 17.96 -15.22 -29.51
C PHE A 192 19.26 -15.59 -28.79
N ALA A 193 19.76 -16.81 -28.98
CA ALA A 193 21.06 -17.22 -28.46
C ALA A 193 22.21 -16.40 -29.07
N SER A 194 22.06 -15.93 -30.33
CA SER A 194 23.02 -15.02 -30.96
C SER A 194 23.04 -13.60 -30.35
N ARG A 195 21.99 -13.21 -29.61
CA ARG A 195 21.89 -11.96 -28.83
C ARG A 195 22.16 -12.18 -27.33
N SER A 196 22.04 -13.40 -26.83
CA SER A 196 22.38 -13.83 -25.46
C SER A 196 23.84 -13.55 -25.07
N PRO A 197 24.13 -13.28 -23.78
CA PRO A 197 25.51 -13.18 -23.30
C PRO A 197 26.28 -14.52 -23.32
N VAL A 198 25.60 -15.64 -23.56
CA VAL A 198 26.11 -17.03 -23.43
C VAL A 198 26.50 -17.62 -24.81
N ARG A 199 27.54 -17.04 -25.45
CA ARG A 199 28.00 -17.37 -26.82
C ARG A 199 29.55 -17.34 -26.94
N PRO A 200 30.18 -17.87 -28.01
CA PRO A 200 31.64 -17.96 -28.12
C PRO A 200 32.36 -16.62 -27.89
N ASN A 201 31.82 -15.55 -28.49
CA ASN A 201 32.27 -14.17 -28.33
C ASN A 201 31.17 -13.32 -27.67
N PRO A 202 31.27 -12.94 -26.38
CA PRO A 202 30.24 -12.20 -25.65
C PRO A 202 30.18 -10.70 -26.02
N ILE A 203 30.14 -10.39 -27.32
CA ILE A 203 30.13 -9.04 -27.90
C ILE A 203 28.68 -8.58 -28.13
N ALA A 204 28.22 -7.60 -27.38
CA ALA A 204 26.92 -6.98 -27.55
C ALA A 204 27.00 -5.78 -28.49
N MET A 205 25.89 -5.47 -29.17
CA MET A 205 25.78 -4.31 -30.04
C MET A 205 24.35 -3.79 -30.05
N THR A 206 24.18 -2.49 -29.79
CA THR A 206 22.87 -1.83 -29.80
C THR A 206 23.00 -0.43 -30.38
N THR A 207 21.96 0.02 -31.08
CA THR A 207 21.86 1.40 -31.57
C THR A 207 21.32 2.31 -30.47
N ALA A 208 21.96 3.44 -30.24
CA ALA A 208 21.57 4.41 -29.23
C ALA A 208 21.64 5.84 -29.77
N ARG A 209 20.74 6.69 -29.28
CA ARG A 209 20.73 8.13 -29.59
C ARG A 209 21.79 8.85 -28.78
N ILE A 210 22.52 9.75 -29.42
CA ILE A 210 23.41 10.69 -28.71
C ILE A 210 22.51 11.78 -28.10
N ILE A 211 22.51 11.89 -26.77
CA ILE A 211 21.79 12.93 -26.03
C ILE A 211 22.68 14.16 -25.88
N ASN A 212 23.92 13.97 -25.45
CA ASN A 212 24.88 15.04 -25.23
C ASN A 212 26.32 14.50 -25.36
N ILE A 213 27.24 15.34 -25.83
CA ILE A 213 28.68 15.06 -25.84
C ILE A 213 29.34 16.12 -24.96
N ASP A 214 29.73 15.73 -23.75
CA ASP A 214 30.37 16.63 -22.79
C ASP A 214 31.89 16.51 -22.85
N LYS A 215 32.51 17.54 -23.46
CA LYS A 215 33.97 17.65 -23.58
C LYS A 215 34.67 17.97 -22.26
N ARG A 216 33.98 18.50 -21.24
CA ARG A 216 34.59 18.83 -19.94
C ARG A 216 34.80 17.59 -19.08
N THR A 217 33.90 16.62 -19.20
CA THR A 217 33.94 15.38 -18.41
C THR A 217 34.42 14.17 -19.22
N ASN A 218 34.72 14.34 -20.52
CA ASN A 218 35.06 13.26 -21.45
C ASN A 218 33.98 12.16 -21.50
N ARG A 219 32.70 12.57 -21.47
CA ARG A 219 31.54 11.66 -21.47
C ARG A 219 30.60 11.90 -22.64
N ILE A 220 30.08 10.83 -23.21
CA ILE A 220 28.97 10.88 -24.17
C ILE A 220 27.73 10.33 -23.48
N GLN A 221 26.72 11.17 -23.27
CA GLN A 221 25.42 10.74 -22.78
C GLN A 221 24.62 10.16 -23.93
N VAL A 222 24.09 8.95 -23.73
CA VAL A 222 23.30 8.22 -24.72
C VAL A 222 21.95 7.77 -24.16
N SER A 223 21.01 7.44 -25.04
CA SER A 223 19.76 6.76 -24.65
C SER A 223 20.04 5.45 -23.91
N LEU A 224 19.04 4.92 -23.19
CA LEU A 224 19.18 3.74 -22.34
C LEU A 224 19.82 2.55 -23.10
N LEU A 225 20.79 1.89 -22.47
CA LEU A 225 21.47 0.69 -22.97
C LEU A 225 21.15 -0.51 -22.08
N ASP A 226 20.93 -1.68 -22.67
CA ASP A 226 20.71 -2.93 -21.94
C ASP A 226 22.05 -3.59 -21.51
N CYS A 227 22.77 -2.91 -20.61
CA CYS A 227 24.01 -3.41 -20.01
C CYS A 227 24.06 -3.19 -18.49
N TYR A 228 24.98 -3.86 -17.80
CA TYR A 228 25.21 -3.59 -16.38
C TYR A 228 25.97 -2.27 -16.20
N ASP A 229 25.88 -1.67 -15.02
CA ASP A 229 26.75 -0.56 -14.67
C ASP A 229 28.23 -0.98 -14.70
N SER A 230 29.12 -0.03 -15.01
CA SER A 230 30.55 -0.26 -15.21
C SER A 230 30.91 -1.30 -16.29
N THR A 231 30.10 -1.41 -17.35
CA THR A 231 30.35 -2.39 -18.44
C THR A 231 31.50 -1.92 -19.36
N PRO A 232 32.45 -2.80 -19.76
CA PRO A 232 33.51 -2.44 -20.70
C PRO A 232 32.99 -2.08 -22.09
N LEU A 233 33.28 -0.87 -22.55
CA LEU A 233 33.01 -0.40 -23.90
C LEU A 233 34.15 -0.85 -24.83
N LEU A 234 33.80 -1.52 -25.93
CA LEU A 234 34.76 -2.05 -26.90
C LEU A 234 34.96 -1.10 -28.07
N GLY A 235 33.87 -0.53 -28.59
CA GLY A 235 33.91 0.33 -29.75
C GLY A 235 32.59 1.06 -29.99
N ILE A 236 32.65 2.05 -30.87
CA ILE A 236 31.48 2.82 -31.32
C ILE A 236 31.49 2.83 -32.85
N CYS A 237 30.31 2.80 -33.48
CA CYS A 237 30.18 2.92 -34.93
C CYS A 237 29.05 3.91 -35.26
N PRO A 238 29.26 4.97 -36.05
CA PRO A 238 28.18 5.86 -36.44
C PRO A 238 27.07 5.13 -37.19
N TYR A 239 25.82 5.48 -36.89
CA TYR A 239 24.66 4.96 -37.63
C TYR A 239 24.49 5.75 -38.92
N LEU A 240 24.57 5.07 -40.06
CA LEU A 240 24.45 5.66 -41.39
C LEU A 240 23.17 5.15 -42.06
N PRO A 241 22.15 6.00 -42.30
CA PRO A 241 20.91 5.57 -42.93
C PRO A 241 21.12 4.81 -44.24
N GLU A 242 21.98 5.30 -45.14
CA GLU A 242 22.24 4.66 -46.44
C GLU A 242 22.79 3.23 -46.33
N ARG A 243 23.44 2.88 -45.22
CA ARG A 243 24.08 1.58 -44.98
C ARG A 243 23.26 0.68 -44.05
N ASP A 244 22.71 1.25 -42.97
CA ASP A 244 22.17 0.51 -41.83
C ASP A 244 20.62 0.45 -41.85
N PHE A 245 19.96 1.25 -42.68
CA PHE A 245 18.51 1.25 -42.84
C PHE A 245 18.05 0.25 -43.90
N ILE A 246 17.16 -0.67 -43.51
CA ILE A 246 16.56 -1.63 -44.43
C ILE A 246 15.08 -1.30 -44.65
N PRO A 247 14.65 -0.87 -45.85
CA PRO A 247 13.27 -0.47 -46.13
C PRO A 247 12.30 -1.65 -46.20
N ARG A 248 12.76 -2.83 -46.63
CA ARG A 248 11.95 -4.05 -46.76
C ARG A 248 12.65 -5.20 -46.08
N TYR A 249 12.01 -5.79 -45.07
CA TYR A 249 12.53 -6.92 -44.32
C TYR A 249 11.42 -7.96 -44.05
N ARG A 250 11.83 -9.18 -43.74
CA ARG A 250 11.00 -10.29 -43.29
C ARG A 250 11.41 -10.69 -41.87
N LEU A 251 10.42 -10.81 -40.99
CA LEU A 251 10.54 -11.34 -39.63
C LEU A 251 9.70 -12.63 -39.50
N PRO A 252 10.01 -13.50 -38.54
CA PRO A 252 9.11 -14.58 -38.12
C PRO A 252 7.74 -14.03 -37.65
N GLN A 253 6.66 -14.78 -37.90
CA GLN A 253 5.29 -14.39 -37.53
C GLN A 253 5.13 -14.09 -36.02
N TRP A 254 5.82 -14.83 -35.16
CA TRP A 254 5.79 -14.63 -33.71
C TRP A 254 6.51 -13.33 -33.25
N LEU A 255 7.16 -12.60 -34.16
CA LEU A 255 7.76 -11.27 -33.93
C LEU A 255 7.02 -10.15 -34.67
N GLU A 256 5.90 -10.44 -35.32
CA GLU A 256 5.15 -9.44 -36.11
C GLU A 256 4.59 -8.29 -35.24
N HIS A 257 4.42 -8.54 -33.94
CA HIS A 257 4.00 -7.55 -32.94
C HIS A 257 5.10 -6.55 -32.54
N TRP A 258 6.36 -6.77 -32.96
CA TRP A 258 7.45 -5.85 -32.59
C TRP A 258 7.37 -4.53 -33.35
N PRO A 259 7.74 -3.41 -32.71
CA PRO A 259 7.83 -2.12 -33.38
C PRO A 259 8.73 -2.19 -34.61
N GLN A 260 8.35 -1.44 -35.65
CA GLN A 260 9.14 -1.39 -36.88
C GLN A 260 10.37 -0.47 -36.78
N TRP A 261 10.59 0.16 -35.62
CA TRP A 261 11.57 1.21 -35.37
C TRP A 261 12.09 1.14 -33.93
N LEU A 262 13.33 1.55 -33.72
CA LEU A 262 13.92 1.76 -32.40
C LEU A 262 13.11 2.79 -31.60
N ASP A 263 12.66 2.40 -30.40
CA ASP A 263 12.09 3.34 -29.42
C ASP A 263 13.23 3.94 -28.58
N ASP A 264 13.72 5.09 -29.02
CA ASP A 264 14.84 5.83 -28.41
C ASP A 264 14.38 6.89 -27.38
N ARG A 265 13.10 6.87 -27.00
CA ARG A 265 12.52 7.80 -26.01
C ARG A 265 12.95 7.38 -24.60
N GLY A 266 13.89 8.11 -24.00
CA GLY A 266 14.26 7.91 -22.61
C GLY A 266 13.09 8.17 -21.66
N PHE A 267 12.93 7.34 -20.62
CA PHE A 267 12.09 7.70 -19.46
C PHE A 267 12.78 8.84 -18.69
N SER A 268 12.59 10.07 -19.17
CA SER A 268 12.77 11.24 -18.32
C SER A 268 11.58 11.33 -17.36
N ALA A 269 11.77 11.93 -16.20
CA ALA A 269 10.67 12.48 -15.41
C ALA A 269 10.05 13.60 -16.25
N ALA A 270 9.23 13.24 -17.24
CA ALA A 270 8.54 14.18 -18.08
C ALA A 270 7.66 15.04 -17.16
N GLN A 271 7.87 16.36 -17.21
CA GLN A 271 6.91 17.28 -16.62
C GLN A 271 5.56 16.97 -17.25
N GLU A 272 4.53 16.75 -16.42
CA GLU A 272 3.18 16.48 -16.90
C GLU A 272 2.76 17.62 -17.83
N PRO A 273 2.28 17.31 -19.05
CA PRO A 273 1.90 18.35 -19.98
C PRO A 273 0.69 19.10 -19.43
N LEU A 274 0.62 20.41 -19.72
CA LEU A 274 -0.59 21.17 -19.48
C LEU A 274 -1.71 20.61 -20.35
N LEU A 275 -2.78 20.12 -19.72
CA LEU A 275 -3.93 19.57 -20.43
C LEU A 275 -4.63 20.70 -21.20
N GLN A 276 -4.85 20.47 -22.49
CA GLN A 276 -5.63 21.38 -23.33
C GLN A 276 -7.10 20.98 -23.28
N LYS A 277 -8.01 21.97 -23.21
CA LYS A 277 -9.45 21.73 -23.17
C LYS A 277 -9.93 20.99 -24.41
N ASN A 278 -10.99 20.19 -24.25
CA ASN A 278 -11.60 19.46 -25.36
C ASN A 278 -12.25 20.42 -26.36
N PRO A 279 -11.71 20.54 -27.58
CA PRO A 279 -12.28 21.46 -28.56
C PRO A 279 -13.65 21.02 -29.10
N ALA A 280 -14.01 19.75 -28.94
CA ALA A 280 -15.31 19.22 -29.37
C ALA A 280 -16.50 19.83 -28.59
N GLU A 281 -16.24 20.52 -27.47
CA GLU A 281 -17.26 21.25 -26.71
C GLU A 281 -17.72 22.54 -27.45
N LEU A 282 -16.90 23.09 -28.35
CA LEU A 282 -17.29 24.20 -29.22
C LEU A 282 -18.41 23.79 -30.20
N LEU A 283 -18.35 22.57 -30.76
CA LEU A 283 -19.37 22.05 -31.69
C LEU A 283 -20.78 22.01 -31.07
N PHE A 284 -20.88 21.85 -29.75
CA PHE A 284 -22.17 21.82 -29.06
C PHE A 284 -22.87 23.19 -29.01
N ARG A 285 -22.12 24.30 -28.93
CA ARG A 285 -22.69 25.67 -28.96
C ARG A 285 -23.42 25.97 -30.28
N TYR A 286 -22.98 25.30 -31.33
CA TYR A 286 -23.36 25.53 -32.70
C TYR A 286 -24.36 24.51 -33.26
N ARG A 287 -24.90 23.58 -32.45
CA ARG A 287 -25.82 22.51 -32.89
C ARG A 287 -27.31 22.96 -32.88
N LYS A 288 -28.15 22.45 -33.78
CA LYS A 288 -29.63 22.63 -33.69
C LYS A 288 -30.15 22.00 -32.38
N ALA A 289 -31.06 22.68 -31.68
CA ALA A 289 -31.73 22.12 -30.51
C ALA A 289 -32.54 20.89 -30.94
N MET A 290 -32.32 19.74 -30.30
CA MET A 290 -33.14 18.56 -30.54
C MET A 290 -34.51 18.73 -29.86
N PRO A 291 -35.59 18.14 -30.41
CA PRO A 291 -36.88 18.13 -29.74
C PRO A 291 -36.74 17.47 -28.36
N GLU A 292 -37.30 18.10 -27.34
CA GLU A 292 -37.46 17.51 -26.02
C GLU A 292 -38.31 16.24 -26.12
N SER A 293 -37.69 15.07 -26.00
CA SER A 293 -38.41 13.86 -25.63
C SER A 293 -38.65 13.89 -24.12
N GLY A 294 -39.78 14.48 -23.73
CA GLY A 294 -40.27 14.50 -22.37
C GLY A 294 -40.40 13.10 -21.78
N SER A 295 -40.14 13.07 -20.47
CA SER A 295 -40.30 12.00 -19.49
C SER A 295 -41.26 10.86 -19.88
N ARG A 296 -40.76 9.62 -19.81
CA ARG A 296 -41.51 8.45 -19.31
C ARG A 296 -40.51 7.43 -18.77
N ILE A 297 -40.30 7.43 -17.46
CA ILE A 297 -40.21 6.24 -16.59
C ILE A 297 -40.55 6.74 -15.18
N ALA A 298 -41.85 6.74 -14.88
CA ALA A 298 -42.39 6.82 -13.52
C ALA A 298 -43.23 5.56 -13.20
N SER A 299 -43.00 4.45 -13.90
CA SER A 299 -43.85 3.25 -13.77
C SER A 299 -43.13 1.93 -14.06
N PHE A 300 -41.87 1.78 -13.64
CA PHE A 300 -41.15 0.48 -13.75
C PHE A 300 -40.66 -0.10 -12.40
N PHE A 301 -40.86 0.61 -11.28
CA PHE A 301 -40.53 0.10 -9.94
C PHE A 301 -41.80 -0.11 -9.09
N ALA A 302 -42.65 -1.04 -9.51
CA ALA A 302 -43.79 -1.50 -8.73
C ALA A 302 -44.05 -3.02 -8.87
N SER A 303 -43.01 -3.83 -9.08
CA SER A 303 -43.17 -5.29 -9.17
C SER A 303 -41.92 -6.05 -8.73
N LEU A 304 -41.55 -5.89 -7.47
CA LEU A 304 -40.70 -6.84 -6.73
C LEU A 304 -41.23 -6.96 -5.29
N GLN A 305 -42.50 -7.34 -5.18
CA GLN A 305 -43.09 -7.86 -3.96
C GLN A 305 -43.85 -9.10 -4.37
N ASP A 306 -43.22 -10.25 -4.15
CA ASP A 306 -43.84 -11.53 -3.77
C ASP A 306 -42.77 -12.62 -3.86
N MET A 307 -42.13 -12.89 -2.73
CA MET A 307 -41.38 -14.12 -2.48
C MET A 307 -42.01 -14.78 -1.26
N PRO A 308 -42.26 -16.11 -1.30
CA PRO A 308 -42.99 -16.79 -0.24
C PRO A 308 -42.17 -16.81 1.06
N LEU A 309 -42.82 -16.37 2.15
CA LEU A 309 -42.30 -16.44 3.51
C LEU A 309 -42.01 -17.91 3.90
N LEU A 310 -40.76 -18.17 4.27
CA LEU A 310 -40.39 -19.37 5.04
C LEU A 310 -41.05 -19.29 6.43
N SER A 311 -41.47 -20.45 6.94
CA SER A 311 -42.36 -20.65 8.08
C SER A 311 -41.98 -19.99 9.43
N ASP A 312 -43.02 -19.80 10.25
CA ASP A 312 -43.25 -18.82 11.34
C ASP A 312 -42.45 -18.92 12.67
N GLN A 313 -41.28 -19.55 12.78
CA GLN A 313 -40.69 -19.78 14.14
C GLN A 313 -39.27 -19.28 14.43
N GLY A 314 -38.56 -18.65 13.48
CA GLY A 314 -37.21 -18.11 13.72
C GLY A 314 -36.10 -19.17 13.79
N ILE A 315 -34.89 -18.73 14.11
CA ILE A 315 -33.70 -19.56 14.31
C ILE A 315 -33.75 -20.12 15.74
N VAL A 316 -33.79 -21.43 15.90
CA VAL A 316 -33.82 -22.06 17.22
C VAL A 316 -32.49 -22.76 17.47
N VAL A 317 -31.83 -22.39 18.57
CA VAL A 317 -30.60 -23.01 19.06
C VAL A 317 -30.94 -23.77 20.33
N LYS A 318 -30.61 -25.06 20.38
CA LYS A 318 -30.80 -25.93 21.54
C LYS A 318 -29.48 -26.48 22.04
N GLY A 319 -29.30 -26.44 23.36
CA GLY A 319 -28.19 -27.04 24.08
C GLY A 319 -26.82 -26.46 23.71
N ALA A 320 -26.69 -25.16 23.46
CA ALA A 320 -25.40 -24.57 23.13
C ALA A 320 -24.43 -24.61 24.33
N ARG A 321 -23.23 -25.14 24.10
CA ARG A 321 -22.19 -25.38 25.13
C ARG A 321 -20.80 -24.85 24.79
N GLN A 322 -20.67 -24.17 23.66
CA GLN A 322 -19.39 -23.60 23.22
C GLN A 322 -18.76 -22.68 24.29
N ASN A 323 -17.47 -22.87 24.57
CA ASN A 323 -16.71 -22.16 25.59
C ASN A 323 -17.32 -22.28 27.01
N ASN A 324 -17.99 -21.23 27.49
CA ASN A 324 -18.57 -21.15 28.83
C ASN A 324 -20.10 -21.24 28.84
N LEU A 325 -20.74 -21.46 27.69
CA LEU A 325 -22.20 -21.60 27.59
C LEU A 325 -22.69 -22.85 28.34
N LYS A 326 -23.81 -22.72 29.05
CA LYS A 326 -24.31 -23.73 29.99
C LYS A 326 -25.53 -24.47 29.47
N ASN A 327 -25.37 -25.10 28.31
CA ASN A 327 -26.44 -25.86 27.65
C ASN A 327 -27.69 -25.00 27.40
N ILE A 328 -27.48 -23.84 26.78
CA ILE A 328 -28.54 -22.83 26.63
C ILE A 328 -29.41 -23.06 25.39
N ASP A 329 -30.69 -22.73 25.54
CA ASP A 329 -31.67 -22.71 24.48
C ASP A 329 -32.06 -21.25 24.18
N VAL A 330 -32.00 -20.84 22.92
CA VAL A 330 -32.40 -19.48 22.48
C VAL A 330 -33.17 -19.52 21.17
N MET A 331 -34.06 -18.54 20.98
CA MET A 331 -34.81 -18.36 19.74
C MET A 331 -34.55 -16.97 19.17
N ILE A 332 -34.16 -16.87 17.90
CA ILE A 332 -33.91 -15.59 17.21
C ILE A 332 -35.00 -15.42 16.14
N PRO A 333 -35.94 -14.48 16.30
CA PRO A 333 -37.03 -14.30 15.36
C PRO A 333 -36.54 -13.83 13.98
N TYR A 334 -37.09 -14.39 12.91
CA TYR A 334 -36.78 -13.95 11.54
C TYR A 334 -37.24 -12.52 11.28
N GLY A 335 -36.53 -11.83 10.39
CA GLY A 335 -36.92 -10.49 9.93
C GLY A 335 -36.95 -9.44 11.04
N LYS A 336 -36.25 -9.69 12.15
CA LYS A 336 -36.16 -8.81 13.31
C LYS A 336 -34.70 -8.48 13.65
N VAL A 337 -34.51 -7.38 14.36
CA VAL A 337 -33.25 -7.00 15.00
C VAL A 337 -33.23 -7.59 16.40
N THR A 338 -32.34 -8.56 16.64
CA THR A 338 -32.11 -9.16 17.95
C THR A 338 -30.78 -8.68 18.52
N VAL A 339 -30.78 -8.12 19.72
CA VAL A 339 -29.57 -7.71 20.45
C VAL A 339 -29.21 -8.75 21.51
N VAL A 340 -27.95 -9.19 21.54
CA VAL A 340 -27.37 -10.01 22.61
C VAL A 340 -26.56 -9.09 23.53
N THR A 341 -26.96 -9.00 24.79
CA THR A 341 -26.35 -8.15 25.82
C THR A 341 -25.98 -8.97 27.06
N GLY A 342 -25.25 -8.36 27.99
CA GLY A 342 -24.78 -8.96 29.24
C GLY A 342 -23.36 -8.54 29.60
N VAL A 343 -22.87 -8.91 30.79
CA VAL A 343 -21.55 -8.49 31.30
C VAL A 343 -20.37 -8.98 30.43
N SER A 344 -19.21 -8.32 30.50
CA SER A 344 -18.00 -8.77 29.78
C SER A 344 -17.66 -10.21 30.14
N GLY A 345 -17.42 -11.08 29.15
CA GLY A 345 -17.15 -12.51 29.38
C GLY A 345 -18.37 -13.38 29.72
N SER A 346 -19.61 -12.88 29.61
CA SER A 346 -20.80 -13.67 29.93
C SER A 346 -21.14 -14.79 28.93
N GLY A 347 -20.58 -14.75 27.71
CA GLY A 347 -20.81 -15.76 26.67
C GLY A 347 -21.46 -15.24 25.37
N LYS A 348 -21.61 -13.92 25.21
CA LYS A 348 -22.25 -13.29 24.02
C LYS A 348 -21.58 -13.66 22.70
N SER A 349 -20.27 -13.46 22.60
CA SER A 349 -19.50 -13.81 21.40
C SER A 349 -19.43 -15.31 21.18
N SER A 350 -19.42 -16.11 22.26
CA SER A 350 -19.52 -17.57 22.18
C SER A 350 -20.82 -18.01 21.50
N LEU A 351 -21.95 -17.38 21.83
CA LEU A 351 -23.23 -17.68 21.19
C LEU A 351 -23.27 -17.16 19.73
N ALA A 352 -22.98 -15.89 19.52
CA ALA A 352 -23.16 -15.25 18.21
C ALA A 352 -22.14 -15.71 17.16
N PHE A 353 -20.85 -15.72 17.50
CA PHE A 353 -19.77 -15.99 16.54
C PHE A 353 -19.27 -17.43 16.61
N ASP A 354 -18.97 -17.94 17.80
CA ASP A 354 -18.35 -19.27 17.92
C ASP A 354 -19.35 -20.42 17.74
N THR A 355 -20.65 -20.17 17.95
CA THR A 355 -21.72 -21.15 17.72
C THR A 355 -22.51 -20.86 16.45
N ILE A 356 -23.28 -19.76 16.40
CA ILE A 356 -24.24 -19.50 15.31
C ILE A 356 -23.55 -19.20 13.98
N TYR A 357 -22.62 -18.26 13.95
CA TYR A 357 -21.87 -17.93 12.73
C TYR A 357 -21.03 -19.10 12.25
N ALA A 358 -20.31 -19.77 13.16
CA ALA A 358 -19.47 -20.92 12.84
C ALA A 358 -20.27 -22.07 12.20
N GLU A 359 -21.43 -22.43 12.76
CA GLU A 359 -22.32 -23.44 12.18
C GLU A 359 -22.86 -23.02 10.81
N SER A 360 -23.25 -21.75 10.64
CA SER A 360 -23.75 -21.25 9.36
C SER A 360 -22.68 -21.33 8.26
N GLN A 361 -21.44 -20.89 8.57
CA GLN A 361 -20.31 -21.04 7.66
C GLN A 361 -20.03 -22.51 7.33
N GLN A 362 -20.05 -23.39 8.32
CA GLN A 362 -19.83 -24.80 8.12
C GLN A 362 -20.88 -25.44 7.20
N ARG A 363 -22.17 -25.13 7.39
CA ARG A 363 -23.26 -25.58 6.51
C ARG A 363 -23.09 -25.09 5.08
N PHE A 364 -22.66 -23.84 4.90
CA PHE A 364 -22.38 -23.27 3.59
C PHE A 364 -21.23 -24.01 2.88
N LEU A 365 -20.11 -24.24 3.57
CA LEU A 365 -18.97 -24.97 3.04
C LEU A 365 -19.30 -26.44 2.75
N ALA A 366 -20.13 -27.06 3.59
CA ALA A 366 -20.64 -28.41 3.42
C ALA A 366 -21.58 -28.56 2.22
N ASN A 367 -21.86 -27.49 1.47
CA ASN A 367 -22.56 -27.51 0.19
C ASN A 367 -21.67 -27.16 -1.02
N MET A 368 -20.39 -26.82 -0.83
CA MET A 368 -19.44 -26.56 -1.94
C MET A 368 -18.99 -27.83 -2.65
N SER A 369 -18.36 -27.73 -3.83
CA SER A 369 -17.90 -28.91 -4.59
C SER A 369 -16.78 -29.69 -3.87
N LEU A 370 -16.62 -30.98 -4.21
CA LEU A 370 -15.58 -31.84 -3.62
C LEU A 370 -14.14 -31.33 -3.88
N ALA A 371 -13.90 -30.67 -5.02
CA ALA A 371 -12.61 -30.08 -5.36
C ALA A 371 -12.29 -28.84 -4.51
N GLU A 372 -13.29 -28.02 -4.18
CA GLU A 372 -13.12 -26.86 -3.30
C GLU A 372 -12.95 -27.30 -1.84
N ARG A 373 -13.68 -28.34 -1.40
CA ARG A 373 -13.54 -28.89 -0.04
C ARG A 373 -12.19 -29.54 0.21
N SER A 374 -11.56 -30.17 -0.78
CA SER A 374 -10.25 -30.81 -0.59
C SER A 374 -9.11 -29.80 -0.37
N GLN A 375 -9.30 -28.55 -0.83
CA GLN A 375 -8.39 -27.43 -0.61
C GLN A 375 -8.68 -26.65 0.69
N LEU A 376 -9.82 -26.93 1.34
CA LEU A 376 -10.28 -26.23 2.54
C LEU A 376 -10.11 -27.13 3.76
N SER A 377 -9.34 -26.67 4.75
CA SER A 377 -9.35 -27.29 6.07
C SER A 377 -10.67 -26.98 6.77
N VAL A 378 -11.49 -27.99 7.01
CA VAL A 378 -12.79 -27.83 7.68
C VAL A 378 -12.56 -27.49 9.16
N PRO A 379 -13.13 -26.39 9.69
CA PRO A 379 -13.03 -26.05 11.10
C PRO A 379 -13.74 -27.09 12.00
N GLU A 380 -13.35 -27.14 13.27
CA GLU A 380 -13.96 -28.02 14.27
C GLU A 380 -15.43 -27.61 14.50
N LYS A 381 -16.33 -28.60 14.61
CA LYS A 381 -17.77 -28.36 14.77
C LYS A 381 -18.04 -27.72 16.15
N PRO A 382 -18.85 -26.66 16.24
CA PRO A 382 -19.18 -26.07 17.54
C PRO A 382 -20.05 -27.03 18.38
N ASP A 383 -19.98 -26.89 19.71
CA ASP A 383 -20.71 -27.77 20.64
C ASP A 383 -22.13 -27.26 20.92
N PHE A 384 -23.13 -27.97 20.38
CA PHE A 384 -24.55 -27.74 20.55
C PHE A 384 -25.36 -29.04 20.28
N ASP A 385 -26.62 -29.11 20.74
CA ASP A 385 -27.50 -30.26 20.45
C ASP A 385 -28.16 -30.15 19.08
N GLN A 386 -28.84 -29.02 18.82
CA GLN A 386 -29.52 -28.78 17.55
C GLN A 386 -29.60 -27.29 17.23
N ILE A 387 -29.39 -26.93 15.96
CA ILE A 387 -29.73 -25.60 15.43
C ILE A 387 -30.64 -25.78 14.21
N SER A 388 -31.87 -25.28 14.28
CA SER A 388 -32.85 -25.32 13.17
C SER A 388 -33.16 -23.91 12.66
N GLY A 389 -33.43 -23.81 11.34
CA GLY A 389 -33.76 -22.53 10.72
C GLY A 389 -32.58 -21.58 10.49
N LEU A 390 -31.34 -22.07 10.49
CA LEU A 390 -30.16 -21.20 10.33
C LEU A 390 -29.91 -20.86 8.84
N PRO A 391 -30.09 -19.59 8.41
CA PRO A 391 -29.74 -19.17 7.06
C PRO A 391 -28.20 -18.96 6.92
N PRO A 392 -27.69 -18.70 5.70
CA PRO A 392 -26.34 -18.23 5.50
C PRO A 392 -26.08 -16.95 6.30
N ALA A 393 -24.91 -16.87 6.95
CA ALA A 393 -24.57 -15.78 7.86
C ALA A 393 -23.37 -14.96 7.38
N ILE A 394 -23.46 -13.65 7.55
CA ILE A 394 -22.38 -12.69 7.29
C ILE A 394 -22.02 -12.00 8.60
N ALA A 395 -20.78 -12.16 9.05
CA ALA A 395 -20.26 -11.52 10.25
C ALA A 395 -19.54 -10.21 9.91
N ILE A 396 -19.87 -9.13 10.60
CA ILE A 396 -19.22 -7.82 10.49
C ILE A 396 -18.64 -7.46 11.86
N SER A 397 -17.31 -7.54 11.99
CA SER A 397 -16.58 -7.24 13.24
C SER A 397 -15.35 -6.36 13.02
N GLN A 398 -14.88 -5.74 14.12
CA GLN A 398 -13.73 -4.82 14.09
C GLN A 398 -12.37 -5.54 14.04
N ASN A 399 -12.29 -6.78 14.54
CA ASN A 399 -11.04 -7.50 14.82
C ASN A 399 -10.42 -8.24 13.61
N ARG A 400 -10.99 -8.13 12.41
CA ARG A 400 -10.61 -8.93 11.23
C ARG A 400 -9.89 -8.13 10.14
N ILE A 401 -8.91 -7.30 10.51
CA ILE A 401 -8.23 -6.43 9.53
C ILE A 401 -6.94 -7.09 9.04
N ASN A 402 -7.04 -7.90 7.97
CA ASN A 402 -5.89 -8.12 7.08
C ASN A 402 -5.65 -6.81 6.32
N ARG A 403 -4.86 -5.92 6.95
CA ARG A 403 -4.52 -4.57 6.47
C ARG A 403 -3.58 -4.65 5.26
N ASN A 404 -4.08 -5.07 4.10
CA ASN A 404 -3.32 -4.97 2.86
C ASN A 404 -3.11 -3.47 2.54
N PRO A 405 -1.86 -2.97 2.45
CA PRO A 405 -1.58 -1.57 2.13
C PRO A 405 -2.07 -1.14 0.75
N ARG A 406 -2.34 -2.10 -0.16
CA ARG A 406 -2.92 -1.82 -1.49
C ARG A 406 -4.43 -1.58 -1.46
N SER A 407 -5.14 -1.98 -0.41
CA SER A 407 -6.59 -1.77 -0.32
C SER A 407 -6.92 -0.34 0.11
N THR A 408 -7.86 0.28 -0.60
CA THR A 408 -8.37 1.63 -0.35
C THR A 408 -9.86 1.62 -0.05
N VAL A 409 -10.40 2.72 0.49
CA VAL A 409 -11.84 2.91 0.69
C VAL A 409 -12.60 2.66 -0.62
N GLY A 410 -12.13 3.19 -1.74
CA GLY A 410 -12.76 3.00 -3.05
C GLY A 410 -12.81 1.53 -3.48
N THR A 411 -11.75 0.76 -3.25
CA THR A 411 -11.76 -0.69 -3.57
C THR A 411 -12.63 -1.50 -2.63
N ALA A 412 -12.75 -1.10 -1.35
CA ALA A 412 -13.55 -1.80 -0.36
C ALA A 412 -15.06 -1.54 -0.52
N THR A 413 -15.42 -0.42 -1.13
CA THR A 413 -16.81 0.02 -1.37
C THR A 413 -17.29 -0.27 -2.79
N ASP A 414 -16.41 -0.81 -3.64
CA ASP A 414 -16.60 -0.99 -5.08
C ASP A 414 -16.87 0.30 -5.89
N LEU A 415 -16.90 1.46 -5.23
CA LEU A 415 -17.00 2.78 -5.88
C LEU A 415 -15.83 3.02 -6.84
N TYR A 416 -14.64 2.48 -6.53
CA TYR A 416 -13.50 2.55 -7.44
C TYR A 416 -13.79 1.80 -8.75
N THR A 417 -14.40 0.62 -8.71
CA THR A 417 -14.79 -0.13 -9.93
C THR A 417 -15.78 0.65 -10.76
N LEU A 418 -16.82 1.20 -10.15
CA LEU A 418 -17.81 2.01 -10.85
C LEU A 418 -17.18 3.24 -11.50
N LEU A 419 -16.27 3.94 -10.80
CA LEU A 419 -15.54 5.07 -11.37
C LEU A 419 -14.61 4.64 -12.52
N ARG A 420 -13.94 3.48 -12.43
CA ARG A 420 -13.14 2.96 -13.54
C ARG A 420 -14.01 2.70 -14.77
N THR A 421 -15.20 2.12 -14.58
CA THR A 421 -16.17 1.89 -15.65
C THR A 421 -16.67 3.21 -16.24
N LEU A 422 -16.95 4.22 -15.40
CA LEU A 422 -17.35 5.55 -15.85
C LEU A 422 -16.26 6.18 -16.74
N PHE A 423 -15.01 6.23 -16.25
CA PHE A 423 -13.90 6.82 -16.98
C PHE A 423 -13.50 6.03 -18.23
N ALA A 424 -13.64 4.70 -18.24
CA ALA A 424 -13.40 3.90 -19.43
C ALA A 424 -14.42 4.20 -20.55
N ASN A 425 -15.70 4.41 -20.20
CA ASN A 425 -16.75 4.62 -21.19
C ASN A 425 -16.82 6.05 -21.74
N ILE A 426 -16.62 7.07 -20.91
CA ILE A 426 -16.79 8.49 -21.31
C ILE A 426 -15.53 9.35 -21.13
N GLY A 427 -14.41 8.76 -20.69
CA GLY A 427 -13.18 9.48 -20.43
C GLY A 427 -12.52 10.05 -21.68
N VAL A 428 -12.06 11.29 -21.57
CA VAL A 428 -11.32 12.01 -22.61
C VAL A 428 -9.83 11.79 -22.38
N ARG A 429 -9.15 11.21 -23.38
CA ARG A 429 -7.71 10.91 -23.35
C ARG A 429 -6.89 12.12 -23.79
N HIS A 430 -5.69 12.28 -23.22
CA HIS A 430 -4.74 13.34 -23.59
C HIS A 430 -3.36 12.74 -23.96
N CYS A 431 -2.64 13.31 -24.94
CA CYS A 431 -1.25 12.88 -25.26
C CYS A 431 -0.34 13.12 -24.05
N PRO A 432 0.40 12.12 -23.55
CA PRO A 432 1.36 12.29 -22.47
C PRO A 432 2.52 13.24 -22.78
N GLU A 433 2.82 13.46 -24.06
CA GLU A 433 3.90 14.35 -24.49
C GLU A 433 3.44 15.80 -24.71
N CYS A 434 2.26 16.03 -25.31
CA CYS A 434 1.80 17.37 -25.70
C CYS A 434 0.51 17.86 -25.02
N GLY A 435 -0.17 17.02 -24.23
CA GLY A 435 -1.37 17.40 -23.47
C GLY A 435 -2.64 17.60 -24.29
N ARG A 436 -2.61 17.39 -25.62
CA ARG A 436 -3.77 17.54 -26.51
C ARG A 436 -4.78 16.41 -26.34
N VAL A 437 -6.06 16.74 -26.48
CA VAL A 437 -7.15 15.76 -26.49
C VAL A 437 -7.07 14.85 -27.71
N ILE A 438 -7.23 13.55 -27.48
CA ILE A 438 -7.27 12.52 -28.53
C ILE A 438 -8.59 11.79 -28.42
N LYS A 439 -9.50 12.12 -29.35
CA LYS A 439 -10.77 11.43 -29.53
C LYS A 439 -10.80 10.82 -30.93
N LYS A 440 -10.72 9.49 -31.00
CA LYS A 440 -10.99 8.74 -32.22
C LYS A 440 -12.46 8.89 -32.56
N MET A 441 -12.76 9.38 -33.75
CA MET A 441 -14.09 9.39 -34.33
C MET A 441 -14.06 8.60 -35.63
N ASN A 442 -15.15 7.93 -35.98
CA ASN A 442 -15.25 7.36 -37.32
C ASN A 442 -15.55 8.48 -38.34
N ALA A 443 -15.23 8.26 -39.62
CA ALA A 443 -15.42 9.30 -40.64
C ALA A 443 -16.90 9.72 -40.79
N GLY A 444 -17.85 8.81 -40.54
CA GLY A 444 -19.28 9.11 -40.53
C GLY A 444 -19.69 10.00 -39.36
N GLU A 445 -19.19 9.74 -38.15
CA GLU A 445 -19.43 10.52 -36.94
C GLU A 445 -18.90 11.95 -37.09
N ILE A 446 -17.74 12.13 -37.74
CA ILE A 446 -17.19 13.45 -38.05
C ILE A 446 -18.14 14.20 -38.99
N VAL A 447 -18.59 13.55 -40.07
CA VAL A 447 -19.53 14.15 -41.02
C VAL A 447 -20.86 14.49 -40.36
N GLU A 448 -21.42 13.58 -39.56
CA GLU A 448 -22.68 13.77 -38.86
C GLU A 448 -22.60 14.87 -37.80
N SER A 449 -21.49 14.96 -37.07
CA SER A 449 -21.25 16.02 -36.07
C SER A 449 -21.20 17.40 -36.72
N LEU A 450 -20.53 17.51 -37.88
CA LEU A 450 -20.43 18.77 -38.61
C LEU A 450 -21.75 19.11 -39.34
N LYS A 451 -22.47 18.12 -39.86
CA LYS A 451 -23.79 18.28 -40.51
C LYS A 451 -24.82 18.91 -39.57
N ASN A 452 -24.80 18.55 -38.28
CA ASN A 452 -25.81 18.96 -37.30
C ASN A 452 -25.65 20.40 -36.78
N CYS A 453 -24.74 21.20 -37.35
CA CYS A 453 -24.59 22.61 -37.00
C CYS A 453 -25.82 23.44 -37.44
N LYS A 454 -26.18 24.51 -36.70
CA LYS A 454 -27.24 25.45 -37.06
C LYS A 454 -27.01 26.01 -38.47
N ALA A 455 -28.09 26.23 -39.22
CA ALA A 455 -28.01 26.80 -40.56
C ALA A 455 -27.37 28.21 -40.50
N GLY A 456 -26.53 28.54 -41.50
CA GLY A 456 -25.84 29.82 -41.61
C GLY A 456 -24.41 29.88 -41.03
N ILE A 457 -23.92 28.82 -40.39
CA ILE A 457 -22.55 28.76 -39.83
C ILE A 457 -21.52 28.51 -40.94
N VAL A 458 -20.42 29.29 -40.93
CA VAL A 458 -19.29 29.13 -41.85
C VAL A 458 -18.27 28.17 -41.26
N MET A 459 -18.04 27.03 -41.93
CA MET A 459 -17.09 26.00 -41.53
C MET A 459 -15.90 25.99 -42.48
N LYS A 460 -14.69 26.26 -41.98
CA LYS A 460 -13.44 26.07 -42.73
C LYS A 460 -12.83 24.73 -42.33
N ILE A 461 -12.66 23.84 -43.30
CA ILE A 461 -12.09 22.50 -43.11
C ILE A 461 -10.75 22.44 -43.85
N ARG A 462 -9.69 22.06 -43.13
CA ARG A 462 -8.33 21.90 -43.67
C ARG A 462 -7.73 20.54 -43.31
N PRO A 463 -7.05 19.84 -44.24
CA PRO A 463 -6.24 18.67 -43.91
C PRO A 463 -5.07 19.05 -42.99
N PHE A 464 -4.82 18.29 -41.93
CA PHE A 464 -3.82 18.64 -40.92
C PHE A 464 -2.38 18.79 -41.47
N HIS A 465 -2.00 17.96 -42.45
CA HIS A 465 -0.67 17.98 -43.05
C HIS A 465 -0.55 18.84 -44.32
N ASP A 466 -1.60 19.58 -44.72
CA ASP A 466 -1.61 20.39 -45.96
C ASP A 466 -2.38 21.70 -45.77
N GLU A 467 -1.68 22.73 -45.29
CA GLU A 467 -2.24 24.07 -45.01
C GLU A 467 -2.81 24.78 -46.25
N LYS A 468 -2.45 24.36 -47.46
CA LYS A 468 -2.83 25.04 -48.71
C LYS A 468 -4.22 24.66 -49.21
N LYS A 469 -4.85 23.61 -48.66
CA LYS A 469 -6.15 23.08 -49.12
C LYS A 469 -7.28 23.35 -48.12
N VAL A 470 -7.64 24.62 -47.96
CA VAL A 470 -8.79 25.02 -47.13
C VAL A 470 -10.07 24.99 -47.97
N ARG A 471 -11.11 24.29 -47.49
CA ARG A 471 -12.46 24.37 -48.06
C ARG A 471 -13.40 25.04 -47.07
N THR A 472 -14.22 25.96 -47.57
CA THR A 472 -15.22 26.67 -46.76
C THR A 472 -16.60 26.16 -47.13
N PHE A 473 -17.38 25.78 -46.13
CA PHE A 473 -18.77 25.33 -46.25
C PHE A 473 -19.68 26.26 -45.45
N LEU A 474 -20.90 26.45 -45.92
CA LEU A 474 -21.96 27.13 -45.19
C LEU A 474 -22.99 26.07 -44.78
N SER A 475 -23.32 26.01 -43.49
CA SER A 475 -24.34 25.07 -43.00
C SER A 475 -25.70 25.37 -43.63
N ALA A 476 -26.26 24.43 -44.40
CA ALA A 476 -27.53 24.56 -45.12
C ALA A 476 -28.71 23.97 -44.31
N ASP A 477 -29.94 24.44 -44.54
CA ASP A 477 -31.13 23.89 -43.89
C ASP A 477 -31.74 22.73 -44.72
N GLU A 478 -32.45 21.80 -44.07
CA GLU A 478 -33.09 20.65 -44.75
C GLU A 478 -34.19 21.09 -45.73
N MET A 479 -34.68 22.32 -45.58
CA MET A 479 -35.69 22.94 -46.43
C MET A 479 -35.11 23.61 -47.69
N ASP A 480 -33.79 23.65 -47.87
CA ASP A 480 -33.14 24.27 -49.03
C ASP A 480 -33.23 23.38 -50.29
N THR A 481 -33.56 24.00 -51.44
CA THR A 481 -33.57 23.31 -52.75
C THR A 481 -32.14 22.91 -53.13
N GLY A 482 -31.83 21.61 -53.11
CA GLY A 482 -30.48 21.07 -53.37
C GLY A 482 -29.73 20.55 -52.14
N TYR A 483 -30.37 20.48 -50.96
CA TYR A 483 -29.77 19.97 -49.71
C TYR A 483 -29.14 18.57 -49.86
N GLU A 484 -29.77 17.64 -50.61
CA GLU A 484 -29.19 16.31 -50.86
C GLU A 484 -27.87 16.36 -51.64
N GLU A 485 -27.74 17.27 -52.61
CA GLU A 485 -26.53 17.44 -53.40
C GLU A 485 -25.41 18.11 -52.58
N TYR A 486 -25.79 19.09 -51.74
CA TYR A 486 -24.91 19.68 -50.74
C TYR A 486 -24.34 18.61 -49.78
N LEU A 487 -25.19 17.75 -49.20
CA LEU A 487 -24.76 16.70 -48.27
C LEU A 487 -23.78 15.69 -48.88
N ARG A 488 -24.04 15.25 -50.12
CA ARG A 488 -23.13 14.35 -50.84
C ARG A 488 -21.78 15.02 -51.09
N THR A 489 -21.79 16.30 -51.48
CA THR A 489 -20.58 17.08 -51.73
C THR A 489 -19.79 17.31 -50.44
N PHE A 490 -20.49 17.58 -49.33
CA PHE A 490 -19.92 17.78 -48.00
C PHE A 490 -19.26 16.50 -47.45
N ASP A 491 -19.97 15.36 -47.44
CA ASP A 491 -19.42 14.07 -46.99
C ASP A 491 -18.17 13.69 -47.80
N THR A 492 -18.24 13.80 -49.13
CA THR A 492 -17.11 13.52 -50.02
C THR A 492 -15.90 14.42 -49.71
N ALA A 493 -16.14 15.71 -49.46
CA ALA A 493 -15.07 16.66 -49.16
C ALA A 493 -14.40 16.40 -47.81
N VAL A 494 -15.19 16.09 -46.77
CA VAL A 494 -14.66 15.75 -45.43
C VAL A 494 -13.84 14.46 -45.49
N ARG A 495 -14.33 13.42 -46.16
CA ARG A 495 -13.58 12.15 -46.35
C ARG A 495 -12.27 12.35 -47.10
N LYS A 496 -12.28 13.12 -48.19
CA LYS A 496 -11.07 13.44 -48.95
C LYS A 496 -10.06 14.27 -48.15
N ALA A 497 -10.55 15.19 -47.31
CA ALA A 497 -9.70 15.95 -46.41
C ALA A 497 -9.05 15.06 -45.33
N LEU A 498 -9.81 14.11 -44.77
CA LEU A 498 -9.29 13.09 -43.85
C LEU A 498 -8.24 12.20 -44.52
N GLU A 499 -8.47 11.70 -45.74
CA GLU A 499 -7.48 10.92 -46.49
C GLU A 499 -6.19 11.70 -46.73
N THR A 500 -6.31 12.95 -47.18
CA THR A 500 -5.17 13.84 -47.43
C THR A 500 -4.40 14.15 -46.14
N GLY A 501 -5.13 14.32 -45.03
CA GLY A 501 -4.58 14.61 -43.71
C GLY A 501 -4.17 13.37 -42.91
N LYS A 502 -4.05 12.19 -43.54
CA LYS A 502 -3.71 10.91 -42.88
C LYS A 502 -4.61 10.56 -41.68
N GLY A 503 -5.90 10.85 -41.82
CA GLY A 503 -6.92 10.61 -40.80
C GLY A 503 -7.16 11.79 -39.85
N ALA A 504 -6.60 12.97 -40.08
CA ALA A 504 -6.84 14.16 -39.25
C ALA A 504 -7.18 15.41 -40.08
N ILE A 505 -8.15 16.19 -39.62
CA ILE A 505 -8.56 17.48 -40.18
C ILE A 505 -8.67 18.53 -39.08
N GLU A 506 -8.43 19.79 -39.42
CA GLU A 506 -8.75 20.92 -38.55
C GLU A 506 -9.97 21.64 -39.09
N VAL A 507 -10.86 22.01 -38.17
CA VAL A 507 -12.14 22.65 -38.42
C VAL A 507 -12.17 23.97 -37.67
N GLN A 508 -12.59 25.04 -38.34
CA GLN A 508 -12.82 26.35 -37.74
C GLN A 508 -14.27 26.77 -38.03
N LEU A 509 -15.00 27.17 -36.99
CA LEU A 509 -16.40 27.63 -37.07
C LEU A 509 -16.47 29.13 -36.79
N ASP A 510 -17.12 29.93 -37.65
CA ASP A 510 -17.44 31.35 -37.44
C ASP A 510 -16.31 32.26 -36.88
N GLY A 511 -15.04 31.94 -37.18
CA GLY A 511 -13.88 32.72 -36.72
C GLY A 511 -13.31 32.34 -35.35
N GLU A 512 -13.85 31.30 -34.71
CA GLU A 512 -13.31 30.69 -33.49
C GLU A 512 -11.91 30.07 -33.73
N GLU A 513 -11.22 29.67 -32.65
CA GLU A 513 -9.96 28.95 -32.79
C GLU A 513 -10.15 27.60 -33.53
N PRO A 514 -9.27 27.23 -34.48
CA PRO A 514 -9.36 25.98 -35.19
C PRO A 514 -9.14 24.80 -34.24
N PHE A 515 -9.92 23.73 -34.43
CA PHE A 515 -9.81 22.52 -33.64
C PHE A 515 -9.66 21.26 -34.49
N LEU A 516 -9.05 20.24 -33.89
CA LEU A 516 -8.70 19.01 -34.58
C LEU A 516 -9.78 17.92 -34.41
N LEU A 517 -10.12 17.23 -35.50
CA LEU A 517 -10.86 15.97 -35.51
C LEU A 517 -10.01 14.89 -36.18
N GLN A 518 -9.96 13.69 -35.59
CA GLN A 518 -9.12 12.60 -36.10
C GLN A 518 -9.81 11.22 -36.03
N THR A 519 -9.41 10.33 -36.94
CA THR A 519 -9.90 8.94 -37.07
C THR A 519 -8.93 7.89 -36.53
N THR A 520 -7.72 8.30 -36.13
CA THR A 520 -6.66 7.42 -35.61
C THR A 520 -6.54 7.55 -34.08
N GLU A 521 -5.97 6.54 -33.42
CA GLU A 521 -5.59 6.62 -31.99
C GLU A 521 -4.16 7.14 -31.79
N ILE A 522 -3.60 7.73 -32.83
CA ILE A 522 -2.26 8.31 -32.83
C ILE A 522 -2.43 9.80 -32.70
N CYS A 523 -1.68 10.44 -31.81
CA CYS A 523 -1.66 11.89 -31.79
C CYS A 523 -1.02 12.41 -33.08
N CYS A 524 -1.74 13.20 -33.86
CA CYS A 524 -1.20 13.78 -35.09
C CYS A 524 -0.03 14.76 -34.87
N HIS A 525 0.18 15.27 -33.65
CA HIS A 525 1.29 16.16 -33.30
C HIS A 525 2.53 15.42 -32.79
N CYS A 526 2.34 14.50 -31.84
CA CYS A 526 3.43 13.81 -31.14
C CYS A 526 3.71 12.40 -31.75
N ASP A 527 2.92 11.92 -32.71
CA ASP A 527 2.92 10.53 -33.22
C ASP A 527 2.74 9.46 -32.10
N TYR A 528 2.35 9.89 -30.89
CA TYR A 528 2.18 9.02 -29.75
C TYR A 528 0.97 8.10 -29.95
N VAL A 529 1.18 6.79 -29.82
CA VAL A 529 0.14 5.78 -29.97
C VAL A 529 -0.58 5.59 -28.64
N LEU A 530 -1.90 5.78 -28.63
CA LEU A 530 -2.76 5.41 -27.50
C LEU A 530 -3.50 4.11 -27.84
N PHE A 531 -3.56 3.19 -26.89
CA PHE A 531 -4.38 1.99 -26.99
C PHE A 531 -5.81 2.28 -26.51
N GLU A 532 -6.74 1.39 -26.86
CA GLU A 532 -8.14 1.46 -26.44
C GLU A 532 -8.25 1.57 -24.92
N LEU A 533 -9.11 2.48 -24.46
CA LEU A 533 -9.26 2.76 -23.04
C LEU A 533 -10.17 1.70 -22.39
N THR A 534 -9.65 1.01 -21.39
CA THR A 534 -10.37 -0.03 -20.66
C THR A 534 -10.45 0.27 -19.17
N ALA A 535 -11.39 -0.35 -18.46
CA ALA A 535 -11.46 -0.21 -16.99
C ALA A 535 -10.17 -0.71 -16.30
N THR A 536 -9.42 -1.62 -16.92
CA THR A 536 -8.13 -2.13 -16.44
C THR A 536 -7.02 -1.09 -16.46
N ASP A 537 -7.11 -0.07 -17.33
CA ASP A 537 -6.15 1.04 -17.38
C ASP A 537 -6.17 1.91 -16.12
N PHE A 538 -7.23 1.84 -15.33
CA PHE A 538 -7.38 2.59 -14.10
C PHE A 538 -7.14 1.73 -12.84
N SER A 539 -6.64 0.51 -12.99
CA SER A 539 -6.38 -0.41 -11.88
C SER A 539 -4.94 -0.34 -11.39
N PHE A 540 -4.69 0.28 -10.23
CA PHE A 540 -3.33 0.25 -9.64
C PHE A 540 -2.86 -1.14 -9.17
N ASN A 541 -3.72 -2.16 -9.26
CA ASN A 541 -3.36 -3.56 -9.00
C ASN A 541 -2.93 -4.31 -10.28
N ASN A 542 -3.14 -3.73 -11.47
CA ASN A 542 -2.73 -4.33 -12.74
C ASN A 542 -1.31 -3.86 -13.13
N PRO A 543 -0.35 -4.77 -13.41
CA PRO A 543 0.99 -4.42 -13.88
C PRO A 543 1.06 -3.45 -15.05
N GLU A 544 0.10 -3.52 -15.98
CA GLU A 544 0.10 -2.69 -17.19
C GLU A 544 -0.30 -1.23 -16.94
N SER A 545 -0.98 -0.95 -15.83
CA SER A 545 -1.47 0.39 -15.50
C SER A 545 -0.97 0.95 -14.18
N MET A 546 -0.37 0.12 -13.33
CA MET A 546 0.25 0.59 -12.09
C MET A 546 1.49 1.44 -12.37
N CYS A 547 1.79 2.38 -11.47
CA CYS A 547 3.05 3.10 -11.50
C CYS A 547 4.23 2.11 -11.35
N PRO A 548 5.22 2.11 -12.26
CA PRO A 548 6.30 1.11 -12.26
C PRO A 548 7.27 1.28 -11.09
N VAL A 549 7.40 2.50 -10.54
CA VAL A 549 8.34 2.80 -9.45
C VAL A 549 7.83 2.32 -8.09
N CYS A 550 6.56 2.58 -7.78
CA CYS A 550 5.96 2.16 -6.50
C CYS A 550 5.12 0.89 -6.61
N SER A 551 5.04 0.27 -7.78
CA SER A 551 4.20 -0.89 -8.06
C SER A 551 2.76 -0.75 -7.55
N GLY A 552 2.14 0.41 -7.84
CA GLY A 552 0.76 0.70 -7.46
C GLY A 552 0.53 1.12 -5.99
N LEU A 553 1.56 1.21 -5.15
CA LEU A 553 1.40 1.65 -3.75
C LEU A 553 1.16 3.16 -3.62
N GLY A 554 1.69 3.95 -4.55
CA GLY A 554 1.68 5.42 -4.53
C GLY A 554 2.68 6.04 -3.56
N ARG A 555 3.26 5.24 -2.67
CA ARG A 555 4.23 5.66 -1.67
C ARG A 555 5.45 4.76 -1.73
N ILE A 556 6.60 5.30 -1.33
CA ILE A 556 7.85 4.56 -1.19
C ILE A 556 8.41 4.80 0.21
N MET A 557 9.04 3.77 0.76
CA MET A 557 9.78 3.89 2.01
C MET A 557 11.18 4.39 1.67
N ASP A 558 11.58 5.51 2.26
CA ASP A 558 12.92 6.09 2.08
C ASP A 558 13.53 6.42 3.45
N ILE A 559 14.84 6.60 3.49
CA ILE A 559 15.55 6.96 4.72
C ILE A 559 15.36 8.45 4.98
N ASP A 560 14.92 8.82 6.19
CA ASP A 560 14.87 10.23 6.62
C ASP A 560 16.20 10.60 7.31
N PRO A 561 16.99 11.54 6.76
CA PRO A 561 18.20 12.03 7.40
C PRO A 561 17.95 12.63 8.80
N GLY A 562 16.77 13.22 9.02
CA GLY A 562 16.37 13.79 10.31
C GLY A 562 16.13 12.74 11.40
N LEU A 563 15.78 11.50 11.04
CA LEU A 563 15.60 10.40 11.99
C LEU A 563 16.92 9.73 12.37
N ILE A 564 18.01 9.97 11.62
CA ILE A 564 19.33 9.43 11.94
C ILE A 564 19.86 10.06 13.24
N VAL A 565 19.61 11.34 13.48
CA VAL A 565 20.00 12.05 14.71
C VAL A 565 18.75 12.55 15.43
N SER A 566 18.26 11.75 16.36
CA SER A 566 17.03 12.05 17.10
C SER A 566 17.18 13.11 18.18
N ASP A 567 18.39 13.33 18.70
CA ASP A 567 18.65 14.24 19.82
C ASP A 567 19.86 15.16 19.52
N PRO A 568 19.63 16.30 18.82
CA PRO A 568 20.69 17.22 18.41
C PRO A 568 21.40 17.95 19.57
N ASP A 569 20.79 17.97 20.75
CA ASP A 569 21.30 18.64 21.95
C ASP A 569 22.31 17.78 22.71
N LYS A 570 22.39 16.48 22.39
CA LYS A 570 23.37 15.56 22.96
C LYS A 570 24.62 15.42 22.11
N SER A 571 25.69 14.95 22.76
CA SER A 571 26.91 14.53 22.10
C SER A 571 26.71 13.19 21.37
N LEU A 572 27.49 12.94 20.33
CA LEU A 572 27.48 11.63 19.65
C LEU A 572 27.95 10.50 20.60
N LEU A 573 28.78 10.80 21.59
CA LEU A 573 29.24 9.85 22.60
C LEU A 573 28.12 9.41 23.55
N ASP A 574 27.21 10.33 23.88
CA ASP A 574 26.07 10.11 24.79
C ASP A 574 24.80 9.66 24.07
N GLY A 575 24.91 9.33 22.78
CA GLY A 575 23.82 8.70 22.02
C GLY A 575 22.86 9.69 21.37
N ALA A 576 23.35 10.80 20.82
CA ALA A 576 22.56 11.72 19.99
C ALA A 576 21.84 11.03 18.81
N SER A 577 22.40 9.92 18.30
CA SER A 577 21.87 9.15 17.19
C SER A 577 21.51 7.72 17.60
N PRO A 578 20.29 7.23 17.27
CA PRO A 578 19.93 5.82 17.44
C PRO A 578 20.76 4.87 16.57
N PHE A 579 21.25 5.34 15.41
CA PHE A 579 22.04 4.54 14.47
C PHE A 579 23.41 4.16 15.05
N TRP A 580 24.14 5.14 15.57
CA TRP A 580 25.43 4.91 16.22
C TRP A 580 25.28 4.38 17.66
N GLY A 581 24.19 4.73 18.35
CA GLY A 581 23.99 4.46 19.76
C GLY A 581 24.97 5.25 20.64
N SER A 582 25.11 4.87 21.92
CA SER A 582 26.14 5.49 22.77
C SER A 582 27.52 5.01 22.37
N LEU A 583 28.30 5.93 21.79
CA LEU A 583 29.68 5.67 21.37
C LEU A 583 30.67 5.73 22.54
N ARG A 584 30.29 6.25 23.72
CA ARG A 584 31.19 6.38 24.88
C ARG A 584 31.83 5.04 25.28
N ARG A 585 31.04 3.98 25.42
CA ARG A 585 31.55 2.61 25.69
C ARG A 585 32.34 2.02 24.51
N PHE A 586 31.95 2.38 23.29
CA PHE A 586 32.60 1.88 22.09
C PHE A 586 34.00 2.49 21.90
N LYS A 587 34.16 3.79 22.18
CA LYS A 587 35.45 4.50 22.17
C LYS A 587 36.44 3.93 23.19
N THR A 588 35.96 3.54 24.37
CA THR A 588 36.82 2.95 25.43
C THR A 588 37.25 1.51 25.16
N SER A 589 36.45 0.73 24.39
CA SER A 589 36.75 -0.67 24.06
C SER A 589 36.35 -0.96 22.60
N PRO A 590 37.09 -0.44 21.62
CA PRO A 590 36.73 -0.52 20.21
C PRO A 590 36.84 -1.95 19.69
N ASN A 591 35.81 -2.40 18.98
CA ASN A 591 35.79 -3.69 18.27
C ASN A 591 35.74 -3.45 16.75
N ALA A 592 35.80 -4.51 15.94
CA ALA A 592 35.83 -4.44 14.47
C ALA A 592 34.55 -3.93 13.78
N ASN A 593 33.63 -3.27 14.49
CA ASN A 593 32.39 -2.73 13.91
C ASN A 593 32.65 -1.40 13.19
N TRP A 594 32.86 -1.50 11.88
CA TRP A 594 33.12 -0.34 11.01
C TRP A 594 32.03 0.74 11.08
N MET A 595 30.74 0.40 11.12
CA MET A 595 29.66 1.41 11.11
C MET A 595 29.72 2.37 12.31
N ARG A 596 30.25 1.91 13.46
CA ARG A 596 30.48 2.75 14.64
C ARG A 596 31.89 3.35 14.67
N GLY A 597 32.88 2.66 14.11
CA GLY A 597 34.26 3.14 14.03
C GLY A 597 34.44 4.27 13.02
N GLU A 598 33.65 4.29 11.95
CA GLU A 598 33.72 5.25 10.86
C GLU A 598 33.55 6.70 11.34
N ILE A 599 32.55 6.98 12.19
CA ILE A 599 32.31 8.32 12.72
C ILE A 599 33.41 8.77 13.69
N LEU A 600 34.02 7.83 14.42
CA LEU A 600 35.17 8.11 15.29
C LEU A 600 36.41 8.44 14.45
N ALA A 601 36.68 7.65 13.43
CA ALA A 601 37.79 7.87 12.51
C ALA A 601 37.65 9.18 11.73
N LEU A 602 36.43 9.53 11.30
CA LEU A 602 36.14 10.81 10.66
C LEU A 602 36.36 11.98 11.61
N ALA A 603 35.96 11.85 12.88
CA ALA A 603 36.15 12.90 13.87
C ALA A 603 37.63 13.10 14.22
N ASP A 604 38.39 12.01 14.36
CA ASP A 604 39.82 12.05 14.64
C ASP A 604 40.59 12.70 13.47
N ASP A 605 40.25 12.33 12.23
CA ASP A 605 40.86 12.87 11.02
C ASP A 605 40.51 14.35 10.76
N MET A 606 39.31 14.80 11.17
CA MET A 606 38.89 16.20 11.10
C MET A 606 39.23 17.02 12.36
N GLY A 607 39.81 16.41 13.39
CA GLY A 607 40.13 17.09 14.66
C GLY A 607 38.90 17.57 15.45
N ILE A 608 37.76 16.89 15.33
CA ILE A 608 36.48 17.30 15.92
C ILE A 608 36.26 16.68 17.30
N ASN A 609 35.90 17.52 18.28
CA ASN A 609 35.54 17.04 19.61
C ASN A 609 34.08 16.56 19.69
N LEU A 610 33.90 15.24 19.72
CA LEU A 610 32.59 14.57 19.82
C LEU A 610 31.91 14.65 21.19
N GLU A 611 32.50 15.29 22.21
CA GLU A 611 31.84 15.59 23.49
C GLU A 611 30.85 16.77 23.37
N ARG A 612 30.99 17.61 22.33
CA ARG A 612 30.05 18.71 22.06
C ARG A 612 28.71 18.19 21.57
N ALA A 613 27.65 18.96 21.79
CA ALA A 613 26.33 18.65 21.25
C ALA A 613 26.35 18.60 19.72
N TRP A 614 25.56 17.71 19.10
CA TRP A 614 25.52 17.57 17.64
C TRP A 614 25.26 18.89 16.92
N LYS A 615 24.35 19.74 17.43
CA LYS A 615 24.06 21.07 16.87
C LYS A 615 25.26 22.03 16.86
N GLU A 616 26.22 21.83 17.76
CA GLU A 616 27.42 22.66 17.93
C GLU A 616 28.59 22.15 17.08
N LEU A 617 28.45 20.98 16.44
CA LEU A 617 29.46 20.44 15.55
C LEU A 617 29.45 21.19 14.20
N PRO A 618 30.61 21.33 13.54
CA PRO A 618 30.70 21.99 12.23
C PRO A 618 29.77 21.36 11.20
N GLU A 619 29.15 22.19 10.36
CA GLU A 619 28.21 21.76 9.31
C GLU A 619 28.84 20.80 8.30
N ASP A 620 30.11 21.00 7.95
CA ASP A 620 30.88 20.10 7.09
C ASP A 620 30.99 18.69 7.70
N PHE A 621 31.35 18.58 8.98
CA PHE A 621 31.41 17.30 9.68
C PHE A 621 30.03 16.62 9.74
N ARG A 622 28.97 17.38 10.06
CA ARG A 622 27.59 16.85 10.09
C ARG A 622 27.15 16.31 8.74
N THR A 623 27.49 17.02 7.66
CA THR A 623 27.18 16.61 6.29
C THR A 623 27.92 15.33 5.92
N GLN A 624 29.23 15.25 6.19
CA GLN A 624 30.03 14.06 5.89
C GLN A 624 29.66 12.84 6.75
N ALA A 625 29.28 13.05 8.01
CA ALA A 625 28.78 11.99 8.88
C ALA A 625 27.48 11.35 8.36
N ILE A 626 26.59 12.15 7.77
CA ILE A 626 25.30 11.68 7.24
C ILE A 626 25.46 11.14 5.81
N TYR A 627 26.08 11.90 4.90
CA TYR A 627 26.10 11.63 3.46
C TYR A 627 27.42 11.05 2.94
N GLY A 628 28.43 10.92 3.80
CA GLY A 628 29.74 10.39 3.46
C GLY A 628 30.73 11.48 3.06
N SER A 629 31.99 11.08 2.97
CA SER A 629 33.16 11.98 2.83
C SER A 629 33.64 12.14 1.38
N ALA A 630 32.79 11.80 0.40
CA ALA A 630 33.10 11.88 -1.03
C ALA A 630 34.41 11.16 -1.45
N GLY A 631 34.77 10.07 -0.76
CA GLY A 631 35.96 9.25 -1.07
C GLY A 631 37.19 9.50 -0.19
N ARG A 632 37.12 10.38 0.81
CA ARG A 632 38.19 10.60 1.80
C ARG A 632 38.37 9.34 2.67
N GLU A 633 39.56 8.74 2.62
CA GLU A 633 39.88 7.56 3.43
C GLU A 633 40.12 7.95 4.88
N VAL A 634 39.47 7.23 5.80
CA VAL A 634 39.67 7.39 7.24
C VAL A 634 40.11 6.06 7.84
N SER A 635 40.97 6.11 8.87
CA SER A 635 41.54 4.91 9.50
C SER A 635 41.01 4.72 10.91
N PHE A 636 40.51 3.53 11.21
CA PHE A 636 40.02 3.15 12.54
C PHE A 636 40.80 1.94 13.08
N SER A 637 41.44 2.09 14.24
CA SER A 637 42.13 1.00 14.92
C SER A 637 41.26 0.39 16.02
N TYR A 638 41.22 -0.95 16.09
CA TYR A 638 40.43 -1.68 17.09
C TYR A 638 41.23 -2.81 17.75
N LYS A 639 40.80 -3.24 18.94
CA LYS A 639 41.37 -4.38 19.67
C LYS A 639 40.25 -5.27 20.22
N ASN A 640 40.10 -6.46 19.64
CA ASN A 640 39.06 -7.40 20.06
C ASN A 640 39.37 -8.02 21.43
N LYS A 641 38.33 -8.50 22.12
CA LYS A 641 38.43 -9.19 23.42
C LYS A 641 39.39 -10.39 23.43
N ASN A 642 39.65 -10.99 22.26
CA ASN A 642 40.58 -12.11 22.07
C ASN A 642 42.04 -11.66 21.81
N GLY A 643 42.38 -10.38 22.03
CA GLY A 643 43.74 -9.84 21.90
C GLY A 643 44.19 -9.46 20.47
N ARG A 644 43.43 -9.81 19.43
CA ARG A 644 43.72 -9.40 18.04
C ARG A 644 43.44 -7.91 17.84
N ALA A 645 44.46 -7.16 17.41
CA ALA A 645 44.36 -5.77 17.00
C ALA A 645 44.49 -5.64 15.48
N GLY A 646 43.83 -4.63 14.90
CA GLY A 646 43.89 -4.35 13.47
C GLY A 646 43.43 -2.92 13.16
N THR A 647 43.78 -2.42 11.99
CA THR A 647 43.36 -1.11 11.48
C THR A 647 42.54 -1.31 10.21
N ILE A 648 41.40 -0.64 10.14
CA ILE A 648 40.52 -0.61 8.97
C ILE A 648 40.66 0.77 8.35
N THR A 649 41.10 0.83 7.09
CA THR A 649 41.15 2.08 6.30
C THR A 649 40.18 1.96 5.14
N ARG A 650 39.17 2.85 5.10
CA ARG A 650 38.15 2.89 4.05
C ARG A 650 37.61 4.32 3.91
N PRO A 651 37.03 4.69 2.75
CA PRO A 651 36.30 5.93 2.63
C PRO A 651 35.08 5.94 3.56
N ALA A 652 34.82 7.07 4.23
CA ALA A 652 33.59 7.20 5.02
C ALA A 652 32.37 7.27 4.09
N GLU A 653 31.51 6.25 4.16
CA GLU A 653 30.29 6.05 3.37
C GLU A 653 29.15 6.96 3.85
N GLY A 654 29.08 7.25 5.15
CA GLY A 654 28.03 8.04 5.79
C GLY A 654 26.77 7.23 6.14
N ALA A 655 26.09 7.63 7.22
CA ALA A 655 24.94 6.87 7.74
C ALA A 655 23.80 6.69 6.73
N TYR A 656 23.44 7.73 5.97
CA TYR A 656 22.37 7.69 4.98
C TYR A 656 22.65 6.65 3.89
N ASN A 657 23.87 6.65 3.33
CA ASN A 657 24.23 5.73 2.25
C ASN A 657 24.29 4.28 2.74
N ILE A 658 24.82 4.04 3.95
CA ILE A 658 24.82 2.71 4.58
C ILE A 658 23.38 2.20 4.72
N LEU A 659 22.49 3.02 5.27
CA LEU A 659 21.08 2.67 5.46
C LEU A 659 20.37 2.44 4.11
N LYS A 660 20.65 3.27 3.10
CA LYS A 660 20.07 3.16 1.74
C LYS A 660 20.54 1.90 1.02
N ARG A 661 21.82 1.56 1.14
CA ARG A 661 22.38 0.30 0.60
C ARG A 661 21.75 -0.92 1.26
N LEU A 662 21.60 -0.89 2.59
CA LEU A 662 20.92 -1.96 3.34
C LEU A 662 19.46 -2.14 2.87
N LEU A 663 18.74 -1.04 2.66
CA LEU A 663 17.37 -1.04 2.15
C LEU A 663 17.27 -1.67 0.75
N GLN A 664 18.19 -1.35 -0.16
CA GLN A 664 18.21 -1.89 -1.53
C GLN A 664 18.64 -3.35 -1.61
N SER A 665 19.48 -3.82 -0.69
CA SER A 665 20.06 -5.17 -0.72
C SER A 665 19.10 -6.29 -0.30
N GLY A 666 17.91 -5.98 0.24
CA GLY A 666 16.92 -6.98 0.70
C GLY A 666 17.44 -7.80 1.89
N GLY A 667 17.46 -7.18 3.08
CA GLY A 667 18.09 -7.75 4.27
C GLY A 667 17.30 -8.82 5.03
N THR A 668 18.00 -9.50 5.95
CA THR A 668 17.43 -10.43 6.95
C THR A 668 16.48 -9.70 7.93
N GLU A 669 15.59 -10.43 8.63
CA GLU A 669 14.64 -9.83 9.61
C GLU A 669 15.30 -8.88 10.63
N LYS A 670 16.51 -9.22 11.09
CA LYS A 670 17.28 -8.37 12.02
C LYS A 670 17.72 -7.04 11.40
N GLN A 671 18.08 -7.03 10.10
CA GLN A 671 18.44 -5.81 9.40
C GLN A 671 17.21 -4.94 9.13
N ASN A 672 16.08 -5.55 8.78
CA ASN A 672 14.82 -4.83 8.58
C ASN A 672 14.34 -4.17 9.89
N ALA A 673 14.45 -4.87 11.02
CA ALA A 673 14.15 -4.30 12.35
C ALA A 673 15.10 -3.15 12.73
N MET A 674 16.35 -3.16 12.25
CA MET A 674 17.30 -2.05 12.45
C MET A 674 16.97 -0.84 11.56
N LEU A 675 16.42 -1.06 10.36
CA LEU A 675 16.04 0.01 9.42
C LEU A 675 14.74 0.71 9.81
N GLU A 676 13.79 -0.01 10.42
CA GLU A 676 12.44 0.46 10.75
C GLU A 676 12.39 1.85 11.42
N PRO A 677 13.27 2.21 12.39
CA PRO A 677 13.24 3.52 13.03
C PRO A 677 13.65 4.69 12.13
N PHE A 678 14.36 4.43 11.03
CA PHE A 678 14.91 5.45 10.13
C PHE A 678 14.12 5.60 8.83
N LEU A 679 13.16 4.71 8.60
CA LEU A 679 12.32 4.76 7.42
C LEU A 679 11.18 5.74 7.64
N HIS A 680 10.96 6.59 6.65
CA HIS A 680 9.76 7.39 6.54
C HIS A 680 9.05 7.04 5.24
N GLU A 681 7.74 7.18 5.27
CA GLU A 681 6.91 7.00 4.08
C GLU A 681 6.81 8.35 3.35
N LYS A 682 7.18 8.38 2.07
CA LYS A 682 7.03 9.55 1.21
C LYS A 682 6.19 9.23 -0.03
N PRO A 683 5.49 10.22 -0.63
CA PRO A 683 4.84 10.04 -1.92
C PRO A 683 5.85 9.56 -2.97
N CYS A 684 5.42 8.69 -3.87
CA CYS A 684 6.26 8.19 -4.96
C CYS A 684 6.72 9.36 -5.86
N ASP A 685 8.02 9.43 -6.15
CA ASP A 685 8.60 10.50 -6.96
C ASP A 685 8.09 10.50 -8.42
N CYS A 686 7.62 9.35 -8.92
CA CYS A 686 7.10 9.18 -10.28
C CYS A 686 5.61 9.55 -10.41
N CYS A 687 4.72 8.92 -9.62
CA CYS A 687 3.27 9.15 -9.71
C CYS A 687 2.74 10.17 -8.70
N LYS A 688 3.58 10.73 -7.83
CA LYS A 688 3.19 11.70 -6.79
C LYS A 688 2.00 11.23 -5.94
N GLY A 689 1.93 9.93 -5.63
CA GLY A 689 0.83 9.35 -4.86
C GLY A 689 -0.37 8.84 -5.66
N GLU A 690 -0.41 9.03 -6.98
CA GLU A 690 -1.57 8.70 -7.84
C GLU A 690 -1.63 7.23 -8.28
N ARG A 691 -0.59 6.44 -7.96
CA ARG A 691 -0.52 4.97 -8.11
C ARG A 691 -0.57 4.42 -9.54
N LEU A 692 -0.92 5.22 -10.53
CA LEU A 692 -1.12 4.82 -11.92
C LEU A 692 0.04 5.28 -12.83
N LYS A 693 0.08 4.74 -14.06
CA LYS A 693 0.94 5.22 -15.17
C LYS A 693 0.49 6.59 -15.68
N LEU A 694 1.38 7.31 -16.37
CA LEU A 694 1.10 8.67 -16.87
C LEU A 694 -0.17 8.74 -17.73
N GLU A 695 -0.32 7.85 -18.72
CA GLU A 695 -1.49 7.82 -19.63
C GLU A 695 -2.82 7.77 -18.89
N SER A 696 -2.95 6.86 -17.91
CA SER A 696 -4.19 6.68 -17.15
C SER A 696 -4.51 7.86 -16.25
N ARG A 697 -3.49 8.58 -15.78
CA ARG A 697 -3.66 9.76 -14.90
C ARG A 697 -4.19 10.97 -15.66
N LEU A 698 -3.92 11.05 -16.96
CA LEU A 698 -4.31 12.18 -17.81
C LEU A 698 -5.72 12.05 -18.40
N VAL A 699 -6.44 10.95 -18.13
CA VAL A 699 -7.83 10.82 -18.59
C VAL A 699 -8.74 11.66 -17.71
N THR A 700 -9.60 12.48 -18.34
CA THR A 700 -10.56 13.34 -17.65
C THR A 700 -12.01 12.99 -17.98
N VAL A 701 -12.90 13.31 -17.05
CA VAL A 701 -14.34 13.41 -17.28
C VAL A 701 -14.76 14.78 -16.76
N ALA A 702 -15.45 15.59 -17.58
CA ALA A 702 -15.82 16.96 -17.22
C ALA A 702 -14.66 17.76 -16.56
N ASP A 703 -13.50 17.78 -17.25
CA ASP A 703 -12.25 18.42 -16.80
C ASP A 703 -11.62 17.92 -15.48
N VAL A 704 -12.14 16.85 -14.87
CA VAL A 704 -11.58 16.24 -13.66
C VAL A 704 -10.80 14.97 -14.02
N ARG A 705 -9.53 14.89 -13.61
CA ARG A 705 -8.70 13.69 -13.84
C ARG A 705 -9.15 12.53 -12.94
N PHE A 706 -8.94 11.29 -13.39
CA PHE A 706 -9.27 10.11 -12.56
C PHE A 706 -8.64 10.15 -11.16
N PRO A 707 -7.33 10.46 -10.98
CA PRO A 707 -6.72 10.58 -9.66
C PRO A 707 -7.31 11.71 -8.79
N GLU A 708 -7.89 12.74 -9.39
CA GLU A 708 -8.53 13.84 -8.68
C GLU A 708 -9.91 13.41 -8.16
N ALA A 709 -10.71 12.75 -8.99
CA ALA A 709 -12.02 12.22 -8.59
C ALA A 709 -11.93 11.26 -7.40
N ILE A 710 -10.90 10.41 -7.33
CA ILE A 710 -10.72 9.48 -6.19
C ILE A 710 -10.15 10.15 -4.92
N ARG A 711 -9.56 11.35 -5.05
CA ARG A 711 -9.03 12.15 -3.93
C ARG A 711 -10.09 13.03 -3.29
N MET A 712 -11.15 13.37 -4.03
CA MET A 712 -12.32 14.04 -3.48
C MET A 712 -12.87 13.24 -2.29
N ASN A 713 -13.33 13.95 -1.26
CA ASN A 713 -14.12 13.29 -0.24
C ASN A 713 -15.48 12.87 -0.84
N MET A 714 -16.18 11.92 -0.20
CA MET A 714 -17.44 11.39 -0.73
C MET A 714 -18.52 12.47 -0.96
N GLU A 715 -18.53 13.55 -0.16
CA GLU A 715 -19.48 14.66 -0.33
C GLU A 715 -19.18 15.48 -1.60
N GLU A 716 -17.91 15.85 -1.80
CA GLU A 716 -17.43 16.52 -3.02
C GLU A 716 -17.67 15.64 -4.26
N LEU A 717 -17.39 14.33 -4.13
CA LEU A 717 -17.61 13.38 -5.21
C LEU A 717 -19.10 13.24 -5.55
N LEU A 718 -19.99 13.23 -4.55
CA LEU A 718 -21.43 13.22 -4.80
C LEU A 718 -21.89 14.47 -5.55
N GLN A 719 -21.40 15.65 -5.14
CA GLN A 719 -21.70 16.92 -5.83
C GLN A 719 -21.23 16.89 -7.29
N TRP A 720 -20.01 16.39 -7.53
CA TRP A 720 -19.48 16.24 -8.88
C TRP A 720 -20.32 15.26 -9.72
N ILE A 721 -20.62 14.06 -9.19
CA ILE A 721 -21.43 13.04 -9.88
C ILE A 721 -22.84 13.57 -10.22
N SER A 722 -23.48 14.31 -9.30
CA SER A 722 -24.80 14.88 -9.52
C SER A 722 -24.82 15.97 -10.59
N GLY A 723 -23.70 16.68 -10.82
CA GLY A 723 -23.58 17.69 -11.87
C GLY A 723 -23.23 17.11 -13.26
N LEU A 724 -22.73 15.87 -13.34
CA LEU A 724 -22.31 15.27 -14.61
C LEU A 724 -23.43 15.21 -15.67
N PRO A 725 -24.69 14.85 -15.37
CA PRO A 725 -25.75 14.80 -16.38
C PRO A 725 -26.01 16.12 -17.12
N GLU A 726 -25.72 17.26 -16.50
CA GLU A 726 -25.89 18.60 -17.11
C GLU A 726 -24.71 18.98 -18.03
N VAL A 727 -23.52 18.45 -17.73
CA VAL A 727 -22.29 18.73 -18.48
C VAL A 727 -22.10 17.73 -19.65
N LEU A 728 -22.60 16.50 -19.49
CA LEU A 728 -22.44 15.44 -20.48
C LEU A 728 -23.44 15.59 -21.64
N ASN A 729 -23.01 15.17 -22.83
CA ASN A 729 -23.91 14.99 -23.98
C ASN A 729 -25.04 14.00 -23.62
N PRO A 730 -26.31 14.25 -24.01
CA PRO A 730 -27.44 13.33 -23.82
C PRO A 730 -27.17 11.85 -24.15
N ALA A 731 -26.44 11.57 -25.25
CA ALA A 731 -26.10 10.20 -25.63
C ALA A 731 -25.08 9.54 -24.67
N GLN A 732 -24.11 10.32 -24.18
CA GLN A 732 -23.14 9.85 -23.19
C GLN A 732 -23.80 9.71 -21.82
N ALA A 733 -24.64 10.66 -21.42
CA ALA A 733 -25.39 10.61 -20.17
C ALA A 733 -26.29 9.37 -20.12
N ALA A 734 -26.97 9.04 -21.22
CA ALA A 734 -27.81 7.84 -21.32
C ALA A 734 -27.00 6.54 -21.19
N SER A 735 -25.80 6.46 -21.78
CA SER A 735 -24.98 5.24 -21.72
C SER A 735 -24.43 4.94 -20.33
N VAL A 736 -24.11 5.97 -19.54
CA VAL A 736 -23.58 5.81 -18.17
C VAL A 736 -24.62 5.99 -17.07
N GLN A 737 -25.88 6.25 -17.41
CA GLN A 737 -26.95 6.50 -16.44
C GLN A 737 -27.07 5.40 -15.35
N PRO A 738 -27.02 4.08 -15.66
CA PRO A 738 -27.09 3.05 -14.62
C PRO A 738 -25.89 3.13 -13.65
N VAL A 739 -24.69 3.40 -14.17
CA VAL A 739 -23.46 3.53 -13.38
C VAL A 739 -23.53 4.77 -12.49
N LEU A 740 -23.99 5.91 -13.01
CA LEU A 740 -24.17 7.14 -12.23
C LEU A 740 -25.21 6.96 -11.12
N GLN A 741 -26.32 6.27 -11.40
CA GLN A 741 -27.35 5.96 -10.40
C GLN A 741 -26.79 5.08 -9.28
N GLU A 742 -26.02 4.05 -9.61
CA GLU A 742 -25.40 3.17 -8.62
C GLU A 742 -24.38 3.92 -7.75
N ILE A 743 -23.52 4.74 -8.36
CA ILE A 743 -22.56 5.60 -7.63
C ILE A 743 -23.30 6.55 -6.69
N TYR A 744 -24.34 7.23 -7.19
CA TYR A 744 -25.14 8.19 -6.40
C TYR A 744 -25.78 7.53 -5.17
N MET A 745 -26.40 6.35 -5.35
CA MET A 745 -27.04 5.61 -4.26
C MET A 745 -26.00 5.18 -3.21
N LYS A 746 -24.89 4.57 -3.64
CA LYS A 746 -23.80 4.15 -2.74
C LYS A 746 -23.22 5.33 -1.96
N LEU A 747 -22.85 6.43 -2.64
CA LEU A 747 -22.31 7.63 -1.99
C LEU A 747 -23.31 8.23 -0.99
N SER A 748 -24.59 8.31 -1.36
CA SER A 748 -25.63 8.83 -0.48
C SER A 748 -25.76 8.01 0.82
N ASP A 749 -25.69 6.68 0.75
CA ASP A 749 -25.73 5.83 1.94
C ASP A 749 -24.47 5.97 2.81
N TYR A 750 -23.27 6.07 2.21
CA TYR A 750 -22.03 6.32 2.94
C TYR A 750 -22.00 7.70 3.63
N ILE A 751 -22.48 8.75 2.95
CA ILE A 751 -22.56 10.11 3.54
C ILE A 751 -23.57 10.12 4.69
N ARG A 752 -24.71 9.46 4.52
CA ARG A 752 -25.76 9.38 5.55
C ARG A 752 -25.27 8.78 6.85
N ILE A 753 -24.37 7.78 6.81
CA ILE A 753 -23.78 7.15 8.00
C ILE A 753 -22.57 7.91 8.58
N GLY A 754 -22.26 9.10 8.05
CA GLY A 754 -21.19 9.97 8.54
C GLY A 754 -19.81 9.61 8.02
N LEU A 755 -19.70 8.92 6.88
CA LEU A 755 -18.42 8.63 6.21
C LEU A 755 -18.11 9.61 5.07
N GLY A 756 -18.90 10.69 4.93
CA GLY A 756 -18.78 11.68 3.87
C GLY A 756 -17.40 12.34 3.74
N TYR A 757 -16.65 12.42 4.84
CA TYR A 757 -15.30 13.02 4.87
C TYR A 757 -14.18 12.10 4.35
N LEU A 758 -14.47 10.82 4.06
CA LEU A 758 -13.47 9.89 3.54
C LEU A 758 -13.25 10.12 2.04
N SER A 759 -11.98 10.12 1.62
CA SER A 759 -11.62 10.00 0.21
C SER A 759 -11.57 8.54 -0.22
N LEU A 760 -11.77 8.27 -1.52
CA LEU A 760 -11.72 6.91 -2.06
C LEU A 760 -10.29 6.36 -2.13
N ASP A 761 -9.28 7.21 -2.25
CA ASP A 761 -7.86 6.82 -2.27
C ASP A 761 -7.27 6.55 -0.87
N ARG A 762 -8.02 6.86 0.22
CA ARG A 762 -7.58 6.63 1.60
C ARG A 762 -7.26 5.14 1.81
N PRO A 763 -6.06 4.77 2.28
CA PRO A 763 -5.71 3.38 2.53
C PRO A 763 -6.54 2.79 3.68
N VAL A 764 -7.07 1.58 3.48
CA VAL A 764 -7.84 0.82 4.50
C VAL A 764 -7.09 0.68 5.83
N PRO A 765 -5.75 0.44 5.86
CA PRO A 765 -5.03 0.33 7.12
C PRO A 765 -5.06 1.57 8.03
N THR A 766 -5.40 2.74 7.46
CA THR A 766 -5.48 4.02 8.19
C THR A 766 -6.87 4.28 8.78
N LEU A 767 -7.85 3.43 8.49
CA LEU A 767 -9.21 3.56 9.02
C LEU A 767 -9.29 3.11 10.47
N SER A 768 -10.18 3.74 11.25
CA SER A 768 -10.58 3.23 12.56
C SER A 768 -11.44 1.95 12.42
N GLY A 769 -11.53 1.15 13.49
CA GLY A 769 -12.40 -0.04 13.50
C GLY A 769 -13.85 0.31 13.16
N GLY A 770 -14.38 1.39 13.75
CA GLY A 770 -15.72 1.89 13.47
C GLY A 770 -15.90 2.44 12.04
N GLU A 771 -14.91 3.13 11.46
CA GLU A 771 -14.96 3.56 10.05
C GLU A 771 -15.07 2.35 9.12
N TRP A 772 -14.24 1.32 9.33
CA TRP A 772 -14.24 0.09 8.55
C TRP A 772 -15.56 -0.69 8.66
N GLN A 773 -16.06 -0.85 9.88
CA GLN A 773 -17.31 -1.54 10.14
C GLN A 773 -18.50 -0.88 9.45
N ARG A 774 -18.59 0.45 9.51
CA ARG A 774 -19.62 1.23 8.81
C ARG A 774 -19.50 1.11 7.29
N LEU A 775 -18.28 1.11 6.75
CA LEU A 775 -18.06 0.89 5.31
C LEU A 775 -18.57 -0.49 4.87
N GLN A 776 -18.28 -1.54 5.65
CA GLN A 776 -18.75 -2.90 5.39
C GLN A 776 -20.28 -3.00 5.46
N LEU A 777 -20.90 -2.42 6.49
CA LEU A 777 -22.35 -2.43 6.69
C LEU A 777 -23.10 -1.82 5.51
N VAL A 778 -22.67 -0.65 5.05
CA VAL A 778 -23.29 0.00 3.87
C VAL A 778 -23.03 -0.80 2.60
N GLY A 779 -21.85 -1.41 2.45
CA GLY A 779 -21.57 -2.30 1.32
C GLY A 779 -22.57 -3.46 1.19
N GLN A 780 -23.13 -3.95 2.30
CA GLN A 780 -24.15 -5.00 2.28
C GLN A 780 -25.51 -4.52 1.75
N LEU A 781 -25.86 -3.24 1.92
CA LEU A 781 -27.12 -2.70 1.39
C LEU A 781 -27.17 -2.78 -0.14
N GLY A 782 -26.03 -2.57 -0.80
CA GLY A 782 -25.92 -2.63 -2.26
C GLY A 782 -25.96 -4.04 -2.85
N SER A 783 -25.87 -5.09 -2.02
CA SER A 783 -25.82 -6.48 -2.50
C SER A 783 -27.19 -7.02 -2.92
N GLY A 784 -28.28 -6.41 -2.46
CA GLY A 784 -29.65 -6.88 -2.72
C GLY A 784 -29.99 -8.24 -2.06
N LEU A 785 -29.14 -8.74 -1.16
CA LEU A 785 -29.34 -10.03 -0.52
C LEU A 785 -30.54 -9.99 0.45
N SER A 786 -31.39 -11.03 0.37
CA SER A 786 -32.52 -11.30 1.26
C SER A 786 -32.36 -12.67 1.93
N ASN A 787 -33.06 -12.88 3.06
CA ASN A 787 -32.98 -14.11 3.86
C ASN A 787 -31.58 -14.45 4.38
N ILE A 788 -30.74 -13.44 4.64
CA ILE A 788 -29.42 -13.58 5.26
C ILE A 788 -29.48 -13.28 6.76
N LEU A 789 -28.63 -13.95 7.55
CA LEU A 789 -28.35 -13.59 8.94
C LEU A 789 -27.12 -12.68 9.02
N TYR A 790 -27.32 -11.41 9.35
CA TYR A 790 -26.21 -10.50 9.65
C TYR A 790 -25.86 -10.55 11.12
N ILE A 791 -24.59 -10.78 11.44
CA ILE A 791 -24.08 -10.83 12.82
C ILE A 791 -23.10 -9.67 13.02
N LEU A 792 -23.47 -8.72 13.87
CA LEU A 792 -22.75 -7.46 14.10
C LEU A 792 -22.08 -7.47 15.48
N ASP A 793 -20.77 -7.19 15.52
CA ASP A 793 -19.99 -7.09 16.75
C ASP A 793 -19.81 -5.61 17.15
N GLU A 794 -20.52 -5.15 18.18
CA GLU A 794 -20.40 -3.81 18.76
C GLU A 794 -20.34 -2.66 17.73
N PRO A 795 -21.37 -2.51 16.86
CA PRO A 795 -21.33 -1.54 15.77
C PRO A 795 -21.28 -0.07 16.21
N THR A 796 -21.48 0.19 17.51
CA THR A 796 -21.40 1.53 18.09
C THR A 796 -19.99 1.90 18.59
N ALA A 797 -19.06 0.95 18.68
CA ALA A 797 -17.73 1.23 19.21
C ALA A 797 -16.97 2.27 18.34
N GLY A 798 -16.42 3.29 19.00
CA GLY A 798 -15.75 4.43 18.36
C GLY A 798 -16.68 5.35 17.53
N LEU A 799 -18.00 5.23 17.70
CA LEU A 799 -18.99 6.10 17.08
C LEU A 799 -19.54 7.10 18.11
N HIS A 800 -19.66 8.37 17.69
CA HIS A 800 -20.26 9.39 18.54
C HIS A 800 -21.78 9.17 18.67
N PRO A 801 -22.40 9.33 19.86
CA PRO A 801 -23.84 9.03 20.06
C PRO A 801 -24.81 9.79 19.13
N LYS A 802 -24.39 10.96 18.60
CA LYS A 802 -25.11 11.72 17.55
C LYS A 802 -25.51 10.85 16.34
N ASP A 803 -24.70 9.84 16.03
CA ASP A 803 -24.84 9.05 14.81
C ASP A 803 -25.47 7.66 15.05
N TYR A 804 -25.89 7.34 16.29
CA TYR A 804 -26.53 6.05 16.62
C TYR A 804 -27.84 5.85 15.86
N ASP A 805 -28.66 6.89 15.73
CA ASP A 805 -29.92 6.81 14.98
C ASP A 805 -29.68 6.49 13.50
N LYS A 806 -28.62 7.05 12.90
CA LYS A 806 -28.26 6.78 11.50
C LYS A 806 -27.82 5.32 11.31
N LEU A 807 -27.06 4.78 12.26
CA LEU A 807 -26.68 3.37 12.26
C LEU A 807 -27.93 2.47 12.35
N MET A 808 -28.84 2.77 13.28
CA MET A 808 -30.08 2.00 13.43
C MET A 808 -31.00 2.09 12.21
N GLN A 809 -31.04 3.23 11.51
CA GLN A 809 -31.77 3.35 10.24
C GLN A 809 -31.25 2.36 9.18
N ILE A 810 -29.93 2.16 9.10
CA ILE A 810 -29.32 1.23 8.14
C ILE A 810 -29.57 -0.22 8.53
N ILE A 811 -29.45 -0.53 9.82
CA ILE A 811 -29.81 -1.86 10.34
C ILE A 811 -31.28 -2.17 10.04
N ASN A 812 -32.17 -1.19 10.20
CA ASN A 812 -33.57 -1.33 9.83
C ASN A 812 -33.79 -1.45 8.32
N LYS A 813 -32.99 -0.78 7.48
CA LYS A 813 -33.01 -1.02 6.02
C LYS A 813 -32.63 -2.46 5.68
N LEU A 814 -31.58 -3.01 6.30
CA LEU A 814 -31.17 -4.41 6.12
C LEU A 814 -32.30 -5.36 6.55
N LYS A 815 -32.94 -5.09 7.70
CA LYS A 815 -34.13 -5.82 8.17
C LYS A 815 -35.25 -5.80 7.12
N ASN A 816 -35.56 -4.62 6.56
CA ASN A 816 -36.64 -4.43 5.59
C ASN A 816 -36.40 -5.15 4.25
N LEU A 817 -35.16 -5.57 3.97
CA LEU A 817 -34.83 -6.48 2.86
C LEU A 817 -35.08 -7.97 3.20
N HIS A 818 -35.90 -8.24 4.23
CA HIS A 818 -36.21 -9.58 4.74
C HIS A 818 -34.98 -10.32 5.28
N ASN A 819 -34.04 -9.57 5.88
CA ASN A 819 -32.89 -10.17 6.57
C ASN A 819 -33.11 -10.20 8.08
N THR A 820 -32.43 -11.12 8.74
CA THR A 820 -32.40 -11.22 10.19
C THR A 820 -31.09 -10.61 10.69
N VAL A 821 -31.15 -9.76 11.72
CA VAL A 821 -29.96 -9.08 12.23
C VAL A 821 -29.75 -9.44 13.70
N LEU A 822 -28.59 -10.03 14.01
CA LEU A 822 -28.13 -10.34 15.36
C LEU A 822 -26.99 -9.40 15.73
N ILE A 823 -27.12 -8.66 16.82
CA ILE A 823 -26.15 -7.64 17.23
C ILE A 823 -25.63 -7.97 18.63
N VAL A 824 -24.33 -8.04 18.83
CA VAL A 824 -23.73 -8.04 20.16
C VAL A 824 -23.47 -6.60 20.56
N GLU A 825 -24.16 -6.09 21.58
CA GLU A 825 -24.07 -4.66 21.94
C GLU A 825 -24.43 -4.38 23.41
N HIS A 826 -23.90 -3.27 23.93
CA HIS A 826 -24.09 -2.79 25.29
C HIS A 826 -24.75 -1.40 25.36
N SER A 827 -24.78 -0.64 24.25
CA SER A 827 -25.37 0.69 24.20
C SER A 827 -26.87 0.69 24.55
N PRO A 828 -27.33 1.51 25.53
CA PRO A 828 -28.75 1.63 25.87
C PRO A 828 -29.63 2.01 24.68
N ALA A 829 -29.12 2.89 23.81
CA ALA A 829 -29.87 3.39 22.66
C ALA A 829 -30.17 2.26 21.66
N VAL A 830 -29.19 1.39 21.40
CA VAL A 830 -29.34 0.25 20.48
C VAL A 830 -30.20 -0.83 21.11
N ILE A 831 -30.00 -1.15 22.40
CA ILE A 831 -30.82 -2.15 23.10
C ILE A 831 -32.29 -1.73 23.09
N ARG A 832 -32.60 -0.45 23.38
CA ARG A 832 -33.99 0.07 23.35
C ARG A 832 -34.61 0.09 21.96
N ALA A 833 -33.79 0.21 20.91
CA ALA A 833 -34.26 0.22 19.52
C ALA A 833 -34.39 -1.18 18.90
N ALA A 834 -34.00 -2.24 19.62
CA ALA A 834 -34.08 -3.62 19.15
C ALA A 834 -35.51 -4.16 19.21
N ASP A 835 -35.83 -5.10 18.31
CA ASP A 835 -37.13 -5.78 18.32
C ASP A 835 -37.16 -6.91 19.37
N ASN A 836 -36.01 -7.52 19.66
CA ASN A 836 -35.84 -8.60 20.63
C ASN A 836 -34.47 -8.48 21.31
N VAL A 837 -34.36 -8.86 22.57
CA VAL A 837 -33.13 -8.80 23.36
C VAL A 837 -32.91 -10.14 24.06
N ILE A 838 -31.67 -10.62 24.03
CA ILE A 838 -31.20 -11.81 24.76
C ILE A 838 -30.14 -11.34 25.76
N ASP A 839 -30.46 -11.41 27.05
CA ASP A 839 -29.52 -11.06 28.13
C ASP A 839 -28.83 -12.32 28.65
N ILE A 840 -27.50 -12.38 28.47
CA ILE A 840 -26.68 -13.53 28.83
C ILE A 840 -25.87 -13.23 30.07
N GLY A 841 -26.06 -14.08 31.09
CA GLY A 841 -25.22 -14.23 32.27
C GLY A 841 -25.19 -13.00 33.18
N LYS A 842 -25.57 -13.17 34.45
CA LYS A 842 -25.39 -12.13 35.46
C LYS A 842 -23.91 -11.89 35.80
N GLU A 843 -23.08 -12.91 35.60
CA GLU A 843 -21.64 -12.91 35.85
C GLU A 843 -20.82 -13.36 34.63
N ALA A 844 -19.51 -13.13 34.69
CA ALA A 844 -18.55 -13.46 33.65
C ALA A 844 -17.93 -14.85 33.84
N GLY A 845 -17.45 -15.49 32.76
CA GLY A 845 -16.66 -16.71 32.84
C GLY A 845 -17.46 -17.96 33.19
N GLN A 846 -16.92 -18.78 34.10
CA GLN A 846 -17.48 -20.09 34.46
C GLN A 846 -18.86 -20.00 35.15
N THR A 847 -19.15 -18.89 35.83
CA THR A 847 -20.44 -18.61 36.49
C THR A 847 -21.44 -17.90 35.57
N GLY A 848 -20.99 -17.46 34.39
CA GLY A 848 -21.83 -16.94 33.32
C GLY A 848 -22.40 -18.03 32.41
N GLY A 849 -22.76 -17.66 31.18
CA GLY A 849 -23.16 -18.60 30.14
C GLY A 849 -24.61 -19.11 30.24
N TYR A 850 -25.45 -18.46 31.06
CA TYR A 850 -26.89 -18.72 31.15
C TYR A 850 -27.69 -17.61 30.48
N VAL A 851 -28.87 -17.92 29.94
CA VAL A 851 -29.82 -16.90 29.48
C VAL A 851 -30.62 -16.43 30.70
N ILE A 852 -30.53 -15.15 31.04
CA ILE A 852 -31.23 -14.57 32.19
C ILE A 852 -32.65 -14.17 31.79
N ALA A 853 -32.77 -13.54 30.63
CA ALA A 853 -34.02 -13.07 30.09
C ALA A 853 -33.93 -12.98 28.57
N GLN A 854 -35.05 -13.26 27.91
CA GLN A 854 -35.21 -13.04 26.49
C GLN A 854 -36.59 -12.44 26.25
N GLY A 855 -36.68 -11.34 25.49
CA GLY A 855 -37.94 -10.65 25.26
C GLY A 855 -37.76 -9.27 24.62
N THR A 856 -38.78 -8.43 24.77
CA THR A 856 -38.70 -7.02 24.33
C THR A 856 -37.79 -6.20 25.25
N PRO A 857 -37.22 -5.06 24.79
CA PRO A 857 -36.40 -4.21 25.66
C PRO A 857 -37.10 -3.76 26.95
N SER A 858 -38.43 -3.57 26.89
CA SER A 858 -39.26 -3.22 28.06
C SER A 858 -39.34 -4.38 29.06
N GLU A 859 -39.54 -5.61 28.58
CA GLU A 859 -39.55 -6.81 29.44
C GLU A 859 -38.19 -7.04 30.12
N ILE A 860 -37.08 -6.79 29.41
CA ILE A 860 -35.73 -6.85 30.00
C ILE A 860 -35.56 -5.78 31.08
N ALA A 861 -36.04 -4.54 30.85
CA ALA A 861 -35.94 -3.46 31.83
C ALA A 861 -36.75 -3.74 33.11
N GLU A 862 -37.85 -4.47 33.01
CA GLU A 862 -38.67 -4.85 34.16
C GLU A 862 -38.01 -5.97 34.99
N ASN A 863 -37.28 -6.88 34.35
CA ASN A 863 -36.62 -8.02 34.97
C ASN A 863 -35.56 -7.57 36.00
N LYS A 864 -35.72 -8.03 37.25
CA LYS A 864 -34.83 -7.67 38.38
C LYS A 864 -33.54 -8.48 38.43
N ASP A 865 -33.50 -9.64 37.79
CA ASP A 865 -32.33 -10.53 37.74
C ASP A 865 -31.37 -10.14 36.61
N SER A 866 -31.86 -9.41 35.61
CA SER A 866 -31.07 -8.83 34.53
C SER A 866 -30.23 -7.65 35.04
N GLU A 867 -28.91 -7.79 35.04
CA GLU A 867 -28.02 -6.66 35.35
C GLU A 867 -28.21 -5.54 34.31
N THR A 868 -28.37 -5.90 33.03
CA THR A 868 -28.72 -4.96 31.95
C THR A 868 -30.02 -4.21 32.26
N GLY A 869 -31.07 -4.93 32.66
CA GLY A 869 -32.39 -4.38 32.98
C GLY A 869 -32.37 -3.35 34.11
N LEU A 870 -31.51 -3.54 35.12
CA LEU A 870 -31.34 -2.59 36.23
C LEU A 870 -30.78 -1.24 35.76
N TYR A 871 -29.87 -1.22 34.79
CA TYR A 871 -29.36 0.04 34.21
C TYR A 871 -30.37 0.65 33.22
N LEU A 872 -31.04 -0.18 32.39
CA LEU A 872 -32.04 0.32 31.42
C LEU A 872 -33.23 1.01 32.09
N SER A 873 -33.67 0.49 33.25
CA SER A 873 -34.76 1.04 34.06
C SER A 873 -34.35 2.20 34.97
N GLY A 874 -33.05 2.52 35.06
CA GLY A 874 -32.52 3.56 35.96
C GLY A 874 -32.45 3.14 37.44
N ARG A 875 -32.74 1.88 37.79
CA ARG A 875 -32.61 1.37 39.16
C ARG A 875 -31.14 1.32 39.62
N LYS A 876 -30.21 1.15 38.69
CA LYS A 876 -28.77 1.34 38.87
C LYS A 876 -28.29 2.45 37.93
N GLU A 877 -27.42 3.31 38.44
CA GLU A 877 -26.80 4.39 37.67
C GLU A 877 -25.28 4.37 37.84
N ILE A 878 -24.56 4.81 36.82
CA ILE A 878 -23.12 5.05 36.89
C ILE A 878 -22.93 6.47 37.42
N LYS A 879 -22.41 6.59 38.64
CA LYS A 879 -22.05 7.86 39.28
C LYS A 879 -20.65 7.78 39.83
N ARG A 880 -19.90 8.86 39.65
CA ARG A 880 -18.61 9.13 40.27
C ARG A 880 -18.79 10.36 41.16
N ASP A 881 -18.28 10.28 42.39
CA ASP A 881 -18.27 11.44 43.28
C ASP A 881 -17.17 12.40 42.82
N HIS A 882 -17.55 13.62 42.46
CA HIS A 882 -16.60 14.63 42.00
C HIS A 882 -15.80 15.19 43.18
N PRO A 883 -14.47 15.27 43.12
CA PRO A 883 -13.71 16.07 44.07
C PRO A 883 -14.13 17.54 43.92
N ALA A 884 -14.56 18.19 45.01
CA ALA A 884 -15.15 19.53 45.00
C ALA A 884 -14.22 20.65 44.46
N GLU A 885 -12.94 20.36 44.18
CA GLU A 885 -11.87 21.35 43.96
C GLU A 885 -11.16 21.25 42.60
N ALA A 886 -11.64 20.45 41.63
CA ALA A 886 -10.92 20.22 40.37
C ALA A 886 -10.59 21.51 39.58
N GLY A 887 -11.43 22.54 39.67
CA GLY A 887 -11.22 23.84 39.02
C GLY A 887 -10.12 24.72 39.64
N ASN A 888 -9.64 24.40 40.85
CA ASN A 888 -8.58 25.14 41.55
C ASN A 888 -7.21 24.43 41.47
N SER A 889 -7.14 23.30 40.75
CA SER A 889 -5.90 22.57 40.54
C SER A 889 -4.97 23.28 39.56
N ARG A 890 -3.67 22.99 39.64
CA ARG A 890 -2.69 23.49 38.68
C ARG A 890 -3.04 22.99 37.28
N MET A 891 -3.01 23.90 36.30
CA MET A 891 -3.36 23.60 34.92
C MET A 891 -2.11 23.36 34.07
N ILE A 892 -2.20 22.42 33.14
CA ILE A 892 -1.25 22.25 32.04
C ILE A 892 -1.87 22.87 30.80
N ALA A 893 -1.14 23.77 30.14
CA ALA A 893 -1.57 24.41 28.91
C ALA A 893 -0.62 24.08 27.77
N ILE A 894 -1.18 23.77 26.60
CA ILE A 894 -0.44 23.53 25.36
C ILE A 894 -1.02 24.43 24.28
N THR A 895 -0.19 25.27 23.69
CA THR A 895 -0.62 26.24 22.67
C THR A 895 -0.12 25.85 21.28
N GLY A 896 -0.87 26.28 20.27
CA GLY A 896 -0.44 26.20 18.86
C GLY A 896 -0.38 24.80 18.27
N ILE A 897 -1.25 23.89 18.71
CA ILE A 897 -1.26 22.50 18.26
C ILE A 897 -1.80 22.42 16.83
N HIS A 898 -1.00 21.91 15.91
CA HIS A 898 -1.32 21.80 14.49
C HIS A 898 -0.97 20.40 13.93
N GLY A 899 -1.41 20.13 12.69
CA GLY A 899 -1.16 18.87 12.00
C GLY A 899 -2.45 18.12 11.64
N ASN A 900 -2.40 17.37 10.53
CA ASN A 900 -3.59 16.82 9.87
C ASN A 900 -4.67 17.92 9.72
N ASN A 901 -5.86 17.72 10.28
CA ASN A 901 -6.96 18.66 10.21
C ASN A 901 -7.01 19.68 11.36
N LEU A 902 -6.12 19.63 12.37
CA LEU A 902 -6.13 20.56 13.50
C LEU A 902 -5.77 21.99 13.07
N LYS A 903 -6.61 22.96 13.45
CA LYS A 903 -6.52 24.37 13.04
C LYS A 903 -5.84 25.24 14.10
N ASN A 904 -4.60 24.90 14.44
CA ASN A 904 -3.76 25.63 15.41
C ASN A 904 -4.44 25.87 16.77
N ILE A 905 -4.87 24.79 17.43
CA ILE A 905 -5.68 24.87 18.66
C ILE A 905 -4.82 24.98 19.91
N SER A 906 -5.36 25.62 20.96
CA SER A 906 -4.74 25.69 22.28
C SER A 906 -5.66 25.01 23.29
N ILE A 907 -5.10 24.14 24.14
CA ILE A 907 -5.87 23.37 25.13
C ILE A 907 -5.30 23.55 26.53
N GLN A 908 -6.15 23.37 27.53
CA GLN A 908 -5.75 23.29 28.93
C GLN A 908 -6.45 22.14 29.66
N PHE A 909 -5.76 21.53 30.63
CA PHE A 909 -6.34 20.49 31.48
C PHE A 909 -5.73 20.48 32.90
N PRO A 910 -6.52 20.14 33.93
CA PRO A 910 -6.07 20.07 35.31
C PRO A 910 -5.14 18.88 35.60
N VAL A 911 -4.19 19.06 36.51
CA VAL A 911 -3.43 17.94 37.11
C VAL A 911 -4.23 17.29 38.24
N ASN A 912 -3.94 16.02 38.53
CA ASN A 912 -4.59 15.24 39.60
C ASN A 912 -6.12 15.15 39.43
N ALA A 913 -6.59 15.14 38.18
CA ALA A 913 -7.99 15.08 37.82
C ALA A 913 -8.18 14.23 36.56
N MET A 914 -9.45 13.86 36.28
CA MET A 914 -9.83 13.17 35.06
C MET A 914 -10.27 14.16 33.98
N THR A 915 -9.53 14.21 32.87
CA THR A 915 -9.90 14.98 31.68
C THR A 915 -10.40 14.06 30.58
N CYS A 916 -11.58 14.36 30.03
CA CYS A 916 -12.14 13.62 28.90
C CYS A 916 -12.03 14.42 27.59
N ILE A 917 -11.39 13.85 26.58
CA ILE A 917 -11.33 14.39 25.23
C ILE A 917 -12.47 13.76 24.42
N THR A 918 -13.38 14.60 23.93
CA THR A 918 -14.57 14.17 23.21
C THR A 918 -14.75 14.92 21.88
N GLY A 919 -15.83 14.62 21.16
CA GLY A 919 -16.15 15.19 19.86
C GLY A 919 -16.40 14.14 18.79
N VAL A 920 -16.97 14.53 17.65
CA VAL A 920 -17.40 13.59 16.59
C VAL A 920 -16.25 12.79 15.96
N SER A 921 -16.54 11.67 15.30
CA SER A 921 -15.53 10.89 14.56
C SER A 921 -14.88 11.77 13.48
N GLY A 922 -13.55 11.73 13.37
CA GLY A 922 -12.80 12.58 12.45
C GLY A 922 -12.57 14.03 12.92
N SER A 923 -13.01 14.44 14.11
CA SER A 923 -12.83 15.81 14.62
C SER A 923 -11.37 16.21 14.94
N GLY A 924 -10.45 15.23 15.00
CA GLY A 924 -9.04 15.45 15.30
C GLY A 924 -8.55 14.92 16.66
N LYS A 925 -9.36 14.17 17.41
CA LYS A 925 -9.00 13.62 18.74
C LYS A 925 -7.67 12.85 18.75
N SER A 926 -7.52 11.86 17.86
CA SER A 926 -6.28 11.08 17.76
C SER A 926 -5.08 11.92 17.31
N THR A 927 -5.33 12.96 16.50
CA THR A 927 -4.29 13.91 16.09
C THR A 927 -3.83 14.75 17.28
N LEU A 928 -4.77 15.23 18.12
CA LEU A 928 -4.47 16.00 19.33
C LEU A 928 -3.63 15.19 20.32
N VAL A 929 -3.97 13.92 20.53
CA VAL A 929 -3.21 13.02 21.40
C VAL A 929 -1.81 12.76 20.84
N ASN A 930 -1.70 12.30 19.59
CA ASN A 930 -0.43 11.80 19.05
C ASN A 930 0.54 12.92 18.64
N TYR A 931 0.05 14.07 18.21
CA TYR A 931 0.90 15.19 17.75
C TYR A 931 0.96 16.37 18.73
N GLY A 932 -0.01 16.48 19.65
CA GLY A 932 -0.03 17.53 20.68
C GLY A 932 0.41 16.99 22.03
N ILE A 933 -0.50 16.31 22.75
CA ILE A 933 -0.33 15.96 24.17
C ILE A 933 0.87 15.05 24.40
N LEU A 934 0.94 13.93 23.69
CA LEU A 934 1.96 12.91 23.88
C LEU A 934 3.39 13.46 23.66
N PRO A 935 3.72 14.11 22.52
CA PRO A 935 5.06 14.67 22.31
C PRO A 935 5.37 15.84 23.23
N ALA A 936 4.40 16.71 23.57
CA ALA A 936 4.63 17.86 24.44
C ALA A 936 4.95 17.44 25.88
N VAL A 937 4.17 16.52 26.44
CA VAL A 937 4.38 16.03 27.81
C VAL A 937 5.61 15.14 27.90
N ARG A 938 5.90 14.29 26.89
CA ARG A 938 7.14 13.49 26.86
C ARG A 938 8.38 14.36 26.85
N ALA A 939 8.36 15.45 26.08
CA ALA A 939 9.48 16.39 26.03
C ALA A 939 9.79 16.96 27.42
N CYS A 940 8.75 17.33 28.18
CA CYS A 940 8.89 17.82 29.55
C CYS A 940 9.39 16.72 30.50
N ALA A 941 8.73 15.56 30.51
CA ALA A 941 9.04 14.47 31.43
C ALA A 941 10.44 13.87 31.22
N GLU A 942 10.87 13.73 29.98
CA GLU A 942 12.19 13.17 29.64
C GLU A 942 13.30 14.24 29.60
N LYS A 943 12.96 15.53 29.76
CA LYS A 943 13.86 16.68 29.55
C LYS A 943 14.55 16.61 28.18
N LYS A 944 13.80 16.28 27.12
CA LYS A 944 14.29 16.13 25.74
C LYS A 944 13.49 17.02 24.79
N ALA A 945 14.11 17.55 23.74
CA ALA A 945 13.37 18.20 22.67
C ALA A 945 12.52 17.16 21.91
N ALA A 946 11.25 17.47 21.64
CA ALA A 946 10.42 16.62 20.78
C ALA A 946 10.88 16.72 19.33
N ALA A 947 11.27 15.60 18.72
CA ALA A 947 11.48 15.52 17.27
C ALA A 947 10.15 15.84 16.54
N ASN A 948 10.18 16.72 15.54
CA ASN A 948 9.01 17.19 14.78
C ASN A 948 7.90 17.83 15.66
N LYS A 949 8.24 18.93 16.34
CA LYS A 949 7.33 19.72 17.17
C LYS A 949 6.15 20.26 16.32
N LYS A 950 4.92 19.80 16.63
CA LYS A 950 3.67 20.30 16.03
C LYS A 950 2.82 21.11 17.01
N TYR A 951 3.48 21.78 17.95
CA TYR A 951 2.89 22.65 18.96
C TYR A 951 3.86 23.81 19.23
N ASP A 952 3.36 24.93 19.75
CA ASP A 952 4.18 26.13 19.98
C ASP A 952 4.81 26.11 21.37
N THR A 953 4.02 26.01 22.44
CA THR A 953 4.52 26.00 23.83
C THR A 953 3.74 25.06 24.73
N ILE A 954 4.36 24.63 25.82
CA ILE A 954 3.73 23.88 26.92
C ILE A 954 4.17 24.51 28.25
N THR A 955 3.21 24.70 29.15
CA THR A 955 3.44 25.28 30.49
C THR A 955 2.74 24.44 31.56
N GLY A 956 3.32 24.35 32.76
CA GLY A 956 2.68 23.68 33.90
C GLY A 956 2.94 22.18 33.99
N ALA A 957 3.67 21.59 33.03
CA ALA A 957 3.99 20.17 32.94
C ALA A 957 5.34 19.79 33.59
N GLU A 958 5.98 20.70 34.33
CA GLU A 958 7.34 20.53 34.87
C GLU A 958 7.45 19.39 35.90
N ASP A 959 6.36 19.12 36.63
CA ASP A 959 6.35 18.11 37.69
C ASP A 959 5.96 16.70 37.20
N ILE A 960 5.55 16.56 35.93
CA ILE A 960 5.22 15.25 35.36
C ILE A 960 6.50 14.45 35.19
N ARG A 961 6.59 13.32 35.90
CA ARG A 961 7.76 12.43 35.86
C ARG A 961 7.76 11.49 34.66
N ARG A 962 6.56 11.07 34.24
CA ARG A 962 6.37 10.02 33.24
C ARG A 962 5.00 10.12 32.61
N ILE A 963 4.90 9.69 31.36
CA ILE A 963 3.63 9.45 30.67
C ILE A 963 3.43 7.95 30.42
N VAL A 964 2.21 7.48 30.61
CA VAL A 964 1.76 6.11 30.34
C VAL A 964 0.63 6.17 29.33
N HIS A 965 0.90 5.76 28.10
CA HIS A 965 -0.10 5.74 27.02
C HIS A 965 -0.59 4.31 26.79
N ILE A 966 -1.88 4.09 27.04
CA ILE A 966 -2.53 2.79 26.90
C ILE A 966 -3.48 2.85 25.70
N THR A 967 -3.07 2.19 24.62
CA THR A 967 -3.85 2.06 23.39
C THR A 967 -4.68 0.76 23.37
N GLN A 968 -5.71 0.72 22.53
CA GLN A 968 -6.49 -0.48 22.23
C GLN A 968 -5.74 -1.56 21.43
N LYS A 969 -4.47 -1.34 21.03
CA LYS A 969 -3.69 -2.34 20.29
C LYS A 969 -3.62 -3.65 21.11
N PRO A 970 -3.66 -4.85 20.49
CA PRO A 970 -3.58 -6.10 21.24
C PRO A 970 -2.29 -6.17 22.08
N ILE A 971 -2.37 -6.84 23.24
CA ILE A 971 -1.25 -7.00 24.19
C ILE A 971 -0.04 -7.66 23.53
N GLY A 972 -0.28 -8.66 22.67
CA GLY A 972 0.75 -9.38 21.95
C GLY A 972 0.30 -9.69 20.52
N ARG A 973 1.28 -9.82 19.63
CA ARG A 973 1.05 -10.25 18.23
C ARG A 973 1.07 -11.77 18.07
N SER A 974 1.42 -12.52 19.12
CA SER A 974 1.49 -13.98 19.11
C SER A 974 0.66 -14.58 20.24
N SER A 975 0.23 -15.82 20.03
CA SER A 975 -0.48 -16.61 21.05
C SER A 975 0.34 -16.98 22.28
N GLN A 976 1.64 -16.71 22.25
CA GLN A 976 2.53 -16.89 23.39
C GLN A 976 2.39 -15.78 24.42
N SER A 977 1.79 -14.64 24.06
CA SER A 977 1.45 -13.61 25.03
C SER A 977 0.15 -13.97 25.74
N THR A 978 0.20 -14.11 27.06
CA THR A 978 -0.93 -14.40 27.97
C THR A 978 -1.01 -13.34 29.08
N PRO A 979 -2.13 -13.23 29.82
CA PRO A 979 -2.22 -12.37 30.99
C PRO A 979 -1.04 -12.55 31.95
N ALA A 980 -0.68 -13.80 32.28
CA ALA A 980 0.43 -14.08 33.19
C ALA A 980 1.81 -13.63 32.66
N THR A 981 2.07 -13.76 31.36
CA THR A 981 3.35 -13.28 30.80
C THR A 981 3.44 -11.76 30.75
N TYR A 982 2.32 -11.08 30.50
CA TYR A 982 2.33 -9.64 30.34
C TYR A 982 2.45 -8.90 31.67
N THR A 983 1.76 -9.40 32.71
CA THR A 983 1.85 -8.85 34.07
C THR A 983 3.12 -9.30 34.81
N GLY A 984 3.94 -10.16 34.20
CA GLY A 984 5.15 -10.71 34.83
C GLY A 984 4.89 -11.81 35.86
N LEU A 985 3.63 -12.20 36.10
CA LEU A 985 3.26 -13.31 37.00
C LEU A 985 3.93 -14.63 36.61
N MET A 986 4.08 -14.88 35.30
CA MET A 986 4.70 -16.11 34.81
C MET A 986 6.14 -16.29 35.29
N ASP A 987 6.90 -15.20 35.48
CA ASP A 987 8.29 -15.28 35.92
C ASP A 987 8.38 -15.79 37.37
N GLU A 988 7.53 -15.25 38.22
CA GLU A 988 7.41 -15.67 39.62
C GLU A 988 6.89 -17.11 39.75
N ILE A 989 5.87 -17.48 38.96
CA ILE A 989 5.34 -18.86 38.92
C ILE A 989 6.46 -19.84 38.51
N ARG A 990 7.24 -19.52 37.48
CA ARG A 990 8.37 -20.36 37.03
C ARG A 990 9.43 -20.54 38.11
N ILE A 991 9.73 -19.48 38.87
CA ILE A 991 10.66 -19.54 40.00
C ILE A 991 10.12 -20.48 41.08
N LEU A 992 8.83 -20.37 41.44
CA LEU A 992 8.20 -21.26 42.43
C LEU A 992 8.28 -22.73 42.01
N PHE A 993 7.93 -23.05 40.76
CA PHE A 993 8.00 -24.43 40.27
C PHE A 993 9.42 -25.01 40.27
N SER A 994 10.43 -24.19 39.94
CA SER A 994 11.84 -24.61 39.97
C SER A 994 12.38 -24.92 41.38
N ARG A 995 11.74 -24.37 42.42
CA ARG A 995 12.10 -24.58 43.82
C ARG A 995 11.40 -25.78 44.46
N THR A 996 10.53 -26.49 43.73
CA THR A 996 9.86 -27.69 44.25
C THR A 996 10.86 -28.85 44.45
N PRO A 997 10.64 -29.75 45.44
CA PRO A 997 11.55 -30.87 45.68
C PRO A 997 11.76 -31.78 44.47
N THR A 998 10.72 -31.95 43.65
CA THR A 998 10.80 -32.75 42.41
C THR A 998 11.63 -32.04 41.34
N ALA A 999 11.45 -30.73 41.14
CA ALA A 999 12.26 -29.98 40.17
C ALA A 999 13.74 -29.93 40.55
N LEU A 1000 14.06 -29.76 41.85
CA LEU A 1000 15.43 -29.74 42.35
C LEU A 1000 16.13 -31.09 42.15
N ARG A 1001 15.46 -32.21 42.40
CA ARG A 1001 16.00 -33.56 42.13
C ARG A 1001 16.28 -33.80 40.65
N MET A 1002 15.46 -33.24 39.76
CA MET A 1002 15.60 -33.37 38.31
C MET A 1002 16.54 -32.31 37.69
N GLY A 1003 17.11 -31.40 38.48
CA GLY A 1003 17.99 -30.34 38.01
C GLY A 1003 17.30 -29.31 37.10
N TYR A 1004 15.99 -29.10 37.26
CA TYR A 1004 15.22 -28.20 36.40
C TYR A 1004 15.35 -26.74 36.82
N SER A 1005 15.76 -25.88 35.87
CA SER A 1005 15.81 -24.43 36.04
C SER A 1005 14.44 -23.77 35.75
N PRO A 1006 14.22 -22.49 36.11
CA PRO A 1006 13.01 -21.74 35.72
C PRO A 1006 12.76 -21.74 34.20
N GLY A 1007 13.82 -21.90 33.39
CA GLY A 1007 13.72 -22.01 31.93
C GLY A 1007 12.90 -23.22 31.47
N ARG A 1008 12.94 -24.33 32.21
CA ARG A 1008 12.16 -25.56 31.91
C ARG A 1008 10.66 -25.34 32.02
N PHE A 1009 10.22 -24.42 32.89
CA PHE A 1009 8.83 -24.08 33.09
C PHE A 1009 8.33 -22.96 32.15
N SER A 1010 9.11 -22.65 31.11
CA SER A 1010 8.72 -21.71 30.06
C SER A 1010 8.28 -22.46 28.80
N TYR A 1011 7.06 -22.22 28.34
CA TYR A 1011 6.60 -22.73 27.04
C TYR A 1011 7.24 -22.00 25.84
N ASN A 1012 8.05 -20.97 26.07
CA ASN A 1012 8.87 -20.33 25.03
C ASN A 1012 10.31 -20.90 24.97
N SER A 1013 10.70 -21.73 25.95
CA SER A 1013 12.00 -22.40 25.96
C SER A 1013 11.90 -23.76 25.29
N LYS A 1014 12.94 -24.13 24.53
CA LYS A 1014 13.07 -25.48 23.95
C LYS A 1014 13.06 -26.58 25.02
N ASP A 1015 13.50 -26.27 26.24
CA ASP A 1015 13.57 -27.23 27.33
C ASP A 1015 12.18 -27.68 27.79
N GLY A 1016 11.23 -26.76 27.88
CA GLY A 1016 9.90 -27.00 28.46
C GLY A 1016 8.77 -27.19 27.44
N GLN A 1017 8.90 -26.57 26.27
CA GLN A 1017 7.81 -26.49 25.31
C GLN A 1017 7.47 -27.85 24.69
N CYS A 1018 6.21 -28.01 24.30
CA CYS A 1018 5.77 -29.12 23.47
C CYS A 1018 6.52 -29.08 22.12
N PRO A 1019 7.12 -30.19 21.65
CA PRO A 1019 7.93 -30.20 20.43
C PRO A 1019 7.11 -29.98 19.15
N VAL A 1020 5.82 -30.33 19.17
CA VAL A 1020 4.93 -30.27 17.99
C VAL A 1020 4.38 -28.87 17.75
N CYS A 1021 3.79 -28.24 18.77
CA CYS A 1021 3.22 -26.90 18.65
C CYS A 1021 4.19 -25.78 19.06
N ARG A 1022 5.41 -26.12 19.50
CA ARG A 1022 6.44 -25.17 19.95
C ARG A 1022 5.88 -24.17 20.98
N GLY A 1023 5.15 -24.71 21.96
CA GLY A 1023 4.56 -23.92 23.05
C GLY A 1023 3.28 -23.16 22.72
N GLN A 1024 2.75 -23.22 21.49
CA GLN A 1024 1.53 -22.50 21.13
C GLN A 1024 0.25 -23.17 21.68
N GLY A 1025 0.27 -24.49 21.89
CA GLY A 1025 -0.89 -25.27 22.32
C GLY A 1025 -1.84 -25.70 21.20
N TYR A 1026 -1.75 -25.07 20.02
CA TYR A 1026 -2.55 -25.37 18.84
C TYR A 1026 -1.66 -25.38 17.58
N LYS A 1027 -2.20 -25.86 16.46
CA LYS A 1027 -1.63 -25.68 15.12
C LYS A 1027 -2.54 -24.76 14.31
N THR A 1028 -1.94 -23.81 13.60
CA THR A 1028 -2.64 -22.97 12.63
C THR A 1028 -2.69 -23.70 11.30
N LEU A 1029 -3.89 -23.91 10.77
CA LEU A 1029 -4.13 -24.41 9.43
C LEU A 1029 -4.41 -23.21 8.53
N ASP A 1030 -3.48 -22.89 7.63
CA ASP A 1030 -3.67 -21.81 6.67
C ASP A 1030 -4.69 -22.23 5.62
N ALA A 1031 -5.72 -21.40 5.45
CA ALA A 1031 -6.75 -21.58 4.43
C ALA A 1031 -6.61 -20.48 3.36
N ALA A 1032 -6.75 -20.84 2.08
CA ALA A 1032 -6.54 -19.89 0.97
C ALA A 1032 -7.65 -18.82 0.85
N PHE A 1033 -8.88 -19.16 1.26
CA PHE A 1033 -10.08 -18.33 1.09
C PHE A 1033 -10.77 -17.96 2.41
N MET A 1034 -10.26 -18.45 3.54
CA MET A 1034 -10.81 -18.24 4.87
C MET A 1034 -9.73 -17.85 5.87
N LEU A 1035 -10.15 -17.40 7.05
CA LEU A 1035 -9.23 -17.19 8.15
C LEU A 1035 -8.59 -18.51 8.56
N SER A 1036 -7.27 -18.50 8.80
CA SER A 1036 -6.54 -19.69 9.25
C SER A 1036 -7.17 -20.26 10.53
N ALA A 1037 -7.63 -21.50 10.47
CA ALA A 1037 -8.28 -22.17 11.59
C ALA A 1037 -7.22 -22.66 12.59
N LYS A 1038 -7.50 -22.54 13.89
CA LYS A 1038 -6.63 -23.07 14.94
C LYS A 1038 -7.19 -24.39 15.42
N THR A 1039 -6.46 -25.47 15.23
CA THR A 1039 -6.83 -26.79 15.76
C THR A 1039 -5.97 -27.13 16.98
N GLN A 1040 -6.57 -27.75 17.99
CA GLN A 1040 -5.85 -28.12 19.20
C GLN A 1040 -4.66 -29.05 18.86
N CYS A 1041 -3.53 -28.86 19.52
CA CYS A 1041 -2.36 -29.70 19.28
C CYS A 1041 -2.63 -31.15 19.72
N HIS A 1042 -2.53 -32.10 18.80
CA HIS A 1042 -2.76 -33.52 19.08
C HIS A 1042 -1.85 -34.11 20.17
N LEU A 1043 -0.61 -33.60 20.33
CA LEU A 1043 0.35 -34.12 21.31
C LEU A 1043 0.09 -33.57 22.72
N CYS A 1044 0.13 -32.26 22.90
CA CYS A 1044 -0.03 -31.66 24.23
C CYS A 1044 -1.49 -31.40 24.62
N LYS A 1045 -2.45 -31.56 23.70
CA LYS A 1045 -3.87 -31.27 23.91
C LYS A 1045 -4.09 -29.88 24.53
N GLY A 1046 -3.42 -28.86 23.97
CA GLY A 1046 -3.51 -27.49 24.47
C GLY A 1046 -2.58 -27.13 25.64
N ARG A 1047 -1.96 -28.10 26.33
CA ARG A 1047 -1.17 -27.87 27.55
C ARG A 1047 0.15 -27.11 27.36
N LYS A 1048 0.60 -26.87 26.13
CA LYS A 1048 1.82 -26.12 25.74
C LYS A 1048 3.18 -26.72 26.16
N PHE A 1049 3.24 -27.60 27.16
CA PHE A 1049 4.47 -28.20 27.67
C PHE A 1049 4.67 -29.66 27.22
N ASN A 1050 5.90 -30.16 27.36
CA ASN A 1050 6.20 -31.59 27.24
C ASN A 1050 5.85 -32.36 28.52
N GLU A 1051 5.68 -33.68 28.41
CA GLU A 1051 5.23 -34.53 29.53
C GLU A 1051 6.17 -34.49 30.73
N ASN A 1052 7.49 -34.47 30.51
CA ASN A 1052 8.50 -34.40 31.57
C ASN A 1052 8.38 -33.14 32.44
N THR A 1053 7.92 -32.03 31.85
CA THR A 1053 7.71 -30.78 32.59
C THR A 1053 6.42 -30.85 33.42
N LEU A 1054 5.41 -31.56 32.95
CA LEU A 1054 4.11 -31.70 33.62
C LEU A 1054 4.15 -32.67 34.82
N GLN A 1055 5.23 -33.41 35.02
CA GLN A 1055 5.44 -34.28 36.20
C GLN A 1055 5.72 -33.49 37.49
N VAL A 1056 6.13 -32.23 37.38
CA VAL A 1056 6.41 -31.37 38.54
C VAL A 1056 5.14 -30.69 39.02
N HIS A 1057 4.85 -30.82 40.31
CA HIS A 1057 3.66 -30.28 40.95
C HIS A 1057 4.03 -29.26 42.05
N TYR A 1058 3.23 -28.21 42.16
CA TYR A 1058 3.23 -27.25 43.26
C TYR A 1058 1.81 -27.23 43.85
N LYS A 1059 1.66 -27.48 45.16
CA LYS A 1059 0.35 -27.69 45.82
C LYS A 1059 -0.57 -28.62 45.01
N GLU A 1060 -0.05 -29.80 44.65
CA GLU A 1060 -0.74 -30.85 43.87
C GLU A 1060 -1.14 -30.49 42.42
N LYS A 1061 -0.80 -29.29 41.92
CA LYS A 1061 -1.09 -28.87 40.55
C LYS A 1061 0.17 -28.72 39.72
N ASN A 1062 0.16 -29.21 38.48
CA ASN A 1062 1.24 -28.94 37.53
C ASN A 1062 1.09 -27.55 36.89
N ILE A 1063 2.12 -27.10 36.19
CA ILE A 1063 2.13 -25.74 35.63
C ILE A 1063 1.05 -25.49 34.57
N ALA A 1064 0.65 -26.49 33.79
CA ALA A 1064 -0.44 -26.33 32.83
C ALA A 1064 -1.78 -26.13 33.55
N GLN A 1065 -2.04 -26.90 34.61
CA GLN A 1065 -3.24 -26.74 35.43
C GLN A 1065 -3.29 -25.37 36.12
N VAL A 1066 -2.14 -24.85 36.58
CA VAL A 1066 -2.06 -23.48 37.15
C VAL A 1066 -2.38 -22.44 36.09
N LEU A 1067 -1.88 -22.61 34.85
CA LEU A 1067 -2.20 -21.68 33.76
C LEU A 1067 -3.67 -21.73 33.31
N ASP A 1068 -4.34 -22.87 33.50
CA ASP A 1068 -5.76 -23.02 33.19
C ASP A 1068 -6.68 -22.48 34.31
N MET A 1069 -6.14 -22.14 35.49
CA MET A 1069 -6.91 -21.49 36.55
C MET A 1069 -7.36 -20.09 36.12
N SER A 1070 -8.59 -19.74 36.51
CA SER A 1070 -9.06 -18.36 36.47
C SER A 1070 -8.24 -17.47 37.41
N ILE A 1071 -8.14 -16.17 37.12
CA ILE A 1071 -7.44 -15.20 37.97
C ILE A 1071 -8.02 -15.22 39.39
N ARG A 1072 -9.35 -15.40 39.53
CA ARG A 1072 -10.01 -15.52 40.83
C ARG A 1072 -9.53 -16.75 41.61
N GLU A 1073 -9.48 -17.92 40.98
CA GLU A 1073 -8.96 -19.15 41.61
C GLU A 1073 -7.48 -19.02 41.94
N ALA A 1074 -6.70 -18.43 41.02
CA ALA A 1074 -5.26 -18.22 41.22
C ALA A 1074 -4.98 -17.27 42.38
N ALA A 1075 -5.79 -16.23 42.58
CA ALA A 1075 -5.67 -15.30 43.71
C ALA A 1075 -5.74 -16.04 45.05
N VAL A 1076 -6.69 -16.97 45.18
CA VAL A 1076 -6.83 -17.82 46.37
C VAL A 1076 -5.69 -18.83 46.48
N PHE A 1077 -5.28 -19.44 45.35
CA PHE A 1077 -4.23 -20.46 45.34
C PHE A 1077 -2.84 -19.93 45.75
N PHE A 1078 -2.54 -18.68 45.39
CA PHE A 1078 -1.27 -17.99 45.67
C PHE A 1078 -1.33 -16.99 46.83
N ASP A 1079 -2.31 -17.09 47.72
CA ASP A 1079 -2.49 -16.14 48.83
C ASP A 1079 -1.24 -16.03 49.72
N ASP A 1080 -0.51 -17.13 49.91
CA ASP A 1080 0.74 -17.16 50.68
C ASP A 1080 1.91 -16.35 50.05
N ASN A 1081 1.82 -16.00 48.76
CA ASN A 1081 2.85 -15.24 48.07
C ASN A 1081 2.37 -13.80 47.81
N LYS A 1082 2.82 -12.88 48.67
CA LYS A 1082 2.44 -11.46 48.63
C LYS A 1082 2.53 -10.83 47.24
N LYS A 1083 3.61 -11.07 46.48
CA LYS A 1083 3.82 -10.45 45.16
C LYS A 1083 2.83 -10.95 44.11
N LEU A 1084 2.52 -12.25 44.13
CA LEU A 1084 1.51 -12.85 43.25
C LEU A 1084 0.11 -12.42 43.67
N SER A 1085 -0.20 -12.51 44.97
CA SER A 1085 -1.52 -12.21 45.54
C SER A 1085 -1.94 -10.76 45.25
N GLU A 1086 -1.08 -9.76 45.48
CA GLU A 1086 -1.38 -8.34 45.20
C GLU A 1086 -1.79 -8.10 43.73
N THR A 1087 -1.07 -8.74 42.80
CA THR A 1087 -1.32 -8.57 41.36
C THR A 1087 -2.60 -9.28 40.93
N LEU A 1088 -2.83 -10.49 41.44
CA LEU A 1088 -4.01 -11.30 41.14
C LEU A 1088 -5.28 -10.67 41.74
N GLN A 1089 -5.19 -10.12 42.95
CA GLN A 1089 -6.28 -9.37 43.60
C GLN A 1089 -6.61 -8.12 42.79
N LEU A 1090 -5.61 -7.34 42.36
CA LEU A 1090 -5.83 -6.18 41.50
C LEU A 1090 -6.54 -6.55 40.20
N LEU A 1091 -6.10 -7.61 39.50
CA LEU A 1091 -6.77 -8.07 38.28
C LEU A 1091 -8.21 -8.53 38.56
N ASN A 1092 -8.45 -9.18 39.69
CA ASN A 1092 -9.79 -9.61 40.10
C ASN A 1092 -10.71 -8.42 40.41
N GLU A 1093 -10.23 -7.41 41.15
CA GLU A 1093 -10.97 -6.17 41.47
C GLU A 1093 -11.37 -5.37 40.22
N ILE A 1094 -10.55 -5.39 39.18
CA ILE A 1094 -10.79 -4.70 37.91
C ILE A 1094 -11.81 -5.46 37.02
N GLY A 1095 -12.31 -6.60 37.50
CA GLY A 1095 -13.33 -7.40 36.82
C GLY A 1095 -12.78 -8.43 35.85
N LEU A 1096 -11.47 -8.75 35.91
CA LEU A 1096 -10.84 -9.75 35.05
C LEU A 1096 -10.73 -11.13 35.70
N GLY A 1097 -11.36 -11.33 36.86
CA GLY A 1097 -11.26 -12.55 37.65
C GLY A 1097 -11.62 -13.85 36.90
N TYR A 1098 -12.41 -13.74 35.83
CA TYR A 1098 -12.84 -14.89 35.01
C TYR A 1098 -11.82 -15.37 33.99
N LEU A 1099 -10.86 -14.52 33.59
CA LEU A 1099 -9.85 -14.90 32.59
C LEU A 1099 -8.89 -15.92 33.18
N THR A 1100 -8.40 -16.84 32.34
CA THR A 1100 -7.35 -17.78 32.78
C THR A 1100 -5.96 -17.19 32.62
N LEU A 1101 -5.02 -17.58 33.47
CA LEU A 1101 -3.64 -17.07 33.44
C LEU A 1101 -2.92 -17.35 32.10
N GLY A 1102 -3.24 -18.49 31.50
CA GLY A 1102 -2.69 -19.00 30.25
C GLY A 1102 -3.49 -18.63 29.00
N GLN A 1103 -4.60 -17.88 29.13
CA GLN A 1103 -5.43 -17.46 28.00
C GLN A 1103 -4.59 -16.69 26.97
N SER A 1104 -4.81 -17.00 25.70
CA SER A 1104 -4.10 -16.31 24.60
C SER A 1104 -4.54 -14.85 24.54
N SER A 1105 -3.58 -13.92 24.45
CA SER A 1105 -3.88 -12.49 24.28
C SER A 1105 -4.67 -12.16 23.02
N LEU A 1106 -4.59 -13.02 22.00
CA LEU A 1106 -5.36 -12.89 20.76
C LEU A 1106 -6.86 -13.19 20.93
N THR A 1107 -7.25 -13.86 22.02
CA THR A 1107 -8.66 -14.16 22.32
C THR A 1107 -9.24 -13.21 23.37
N LEU A 1108 -8.47 -12.19 23.78
CA LEU A 1108 -8.93 -11.16 24.70
C LEU A 1108 -9.67 -10.07 23.94
N SER A 1109 -10.73 -9.53 24.53
CA SER A 1109 -11.38 -8.31 24.02
C SER A 1109 -10.46 -7.09 24.16
N GLY A 1110 -10.74 -6.02 23.42
CA GLY A 1110 -10.00 -4.76 23.53
C GLY A 1110 -10.01 -4.20 24.96
N GLY A 1111 -11.19 -4.20 25.60
CA GLY A 1111 -11.36 -3.76 26.99
C GLY A 1111 -10.69 -4.67 28.02
N GLU A 1112 -10.69 -5.99 27.82
CA GLU A 1112 -9.91 -6.92 28.66
C GLU A 1112 -8.40 -6.64 28.54
N ALA A 1113 -7.92 -6.51 27.31
CA ALA A 1113 -6.53 -6.22 27.02
C ALA A 1113 -6.08 -4.89 27.67
N GLN A 1114 -6.91 -3.86 27.59
CA GLN A 1114 -6.63 -2.55 28.17
C GLN A 1114 -6.59 -2.57 29.70
N ARG A 1115 -7.52 -3.27 30.34
CA ARG A 1115 -7.55 -3.44 31.80
C ARG A 1115 -6.32 -4.19 32.32
N ILE A 1116 -5.85 -5.23 31.61
CA ILE A 1116 -4.60 -5.92 31.95
C ILE A 1116 -3.39 -4.97 31.84
N LYS A 1117 -3.34 -4.15 30.78
CA LYS A 1117 -2.27 -3.16 30.62
C LYS A 1117 -2.24 -2.16 31.77
N LEU A 1118 -3.41 -1.66 32.15
CA LEU A 1118 -3.55 -0.71 33.24
C LEU A 1118 -3.11 -1.33 34.57
N ALA A 1119 -3.55 -2.56 34.87
CA ALA A 1119 -3.14 -3.31 36.06
C ALA A 1119 -1.61 -3.53 36.11
N ALA A 1120 -0.99 -3.91 34.98
CA ALA A 1120 0.47 -4.10 34.91
C ALA A 1120 1.25 -2.79 35.18
N GLN A 1121 0.74 -1.64 34.75
CA GLN A 1121 1.38 -0.35 34.99
C GLN A 1121 1.21 0.15 36.43
N LEU A 1122 0.12 -0.22 37.10
CA LEU A 1122 -0.10 0.07 38.52
C LEU A 1122 0.87 -0.69 39.42
N GLN A 1123 1.20 -1.94 39.08
CA GLN A 1123 2.14 -2.75 39.87
C GLN A 1123 3.57 -2.18 39.86
N GLN A 1124 3.99 -1.55 38.77
CA GLN A 1124 5.37 -1.06 38.62
C GLN A 1124 5.64 0.28 39.33
N ASN A 1125 4.62 1.04 39.74
CA ASN A 1125 4.80 2.45 40.08
C ASN A 1125 4.07 2.85 41.38
N SER A 1126 4.84 3.23 42.40
CA SER A 1126 4.32 3.73 43.69
C SER A 1126 4.49 5.25 43.88
N GLY A 1127 4.82 5.99 42.82
CA GLY A 1127 5.05 7.45 42.89
C GLY A 1127 3.99 8.25 42.12
N GLY A 1128 3.54 9.37 42.69
CA GLY A 1128 2.63 10.33 42.03
C GLY A 1128 3.29 11.12 40.89
N ASN A 1129 2.52 12.02 40.28
CA ASN A 1129 2.85 12.87 39.13
C ASN A 1129 3.08 12.12 37.81
N ILE A 1130 2.33 11.06 37.55
CA ILE A 1130 2.30 10.36 36.26
C ILE A 1130 1.06 10.81 35.47
N LEU A 1131 1.21 10.99 34.16
CA LEU A 1131 0.08 11.23 33.25
C LEU A 1131 -0.32 9.91 32.56
N TYR A 1132 -1.52 9.43 32.83
CA TYR A 1132 -2.12 8.28 32.16
C TYR A 1132 -2.98 8.76 31.01
N LEU A 1133 -2.75 8.25 29.80
CA LEU A 1133 -3.56 8.53 28.63
C LEU A 1133 -4.19 7.24 28.11
N LEU A 1134 -5.52 7.19 28.08
CA LEU A 1134 -6.28 6.01 27.67
C LEU A 1134 -7.13 6.33 26.44
N ASP A 1135 -6.93 5.56 25.38
CA ASP A 1135 -7.77 5.66 24.16
C ASP A 1135 -8.98 4.75 24.31
N GLU A 1136 -10.19 5.33 24.30
CA GLU A 1136 -11.50 4.65 24.30
C GLU A 1136 -11.59 3.43 25.24
N PRO A 1137 -11.35 3.61 26.56
CA PRO A 1137 -11.31 2.53 27.53
C PRO A 1137 -12.66 1.87 27.82
N THR A 1138 -13.79 2.46 27.40
CA THR A 1138 -15.13 1.87 27.58
C THR A 1138 -15.58 1.02 26.41
N ALA A 1139 -14.78 0.91 25.34
CA ALA A 1139 -15.11 0.10 24.18
C ALA A 1139 -15.34 -1.37 24.57
N GLY A 1140 -16.53 -1.88 24.26
CA GLY A 1140 -16.98 -3.24 24.57
C GLY A 1140 -17.15 -3.57 26.04
N LEU A 1141 -17.29 -2.55 26.89
CA LEU A 1141 -17.60 -2.73 28.32
C LEU A 1141 -19.10 -2.62 28.57
N HIS A 1142 -19.60 -3.55 29.39
CA HIS A 1142 -20.94 -3.45 29.96
C HIS A 1142 -21.00 -2.34 31.02
N PHE A 1143 -22.20 -1.85 31.37
CA PHE A 1143 -22.41 -0.78 32.35
C PHE A 1143 -21.69 -1.01 33.70
N SER A 1144 -21.79 -2.23 34.22
CA SER A 1144 -21.12 -2.64 35.46
C SER A 1144 -19.59 -2.61 35.34
N ASP A 1145 -19.04 -2.94 34.16
CA ASP A 1145 -17.61 -2.89 33.89
C ASP A 1145 -17.10 -1.44 33.77
N ILE A 1146 -17.89 -0.53 33.20
CA ILE A 1146 -17.57 0.90 33.15
C ILE A 1146 -17.47 1.47 34.57
N ARG A 1147 -18.38 1.08 35.46
CA ARG A 1147 -18.31 1.47 36.87
C ARG A 1147 -17.02 0.98 37.55
N ASN A 1148 -16.62 -0.28 37.31
CA ASN A 1148 -15.38 -0.83 37.86
C ASN A 1148 -14.14 -0.10 37.31
N LEU A 1149 -14.17 0.29 36.03
CA LEU A 1149 -13.12 1.10 35.43
C LEU A 1149 -13.03 2.48 36.09
N LEU A 1150 -14.15 3.15 36.35
CA LEU A 1150 -14.15 4.46 37.04
C LEU A 1150 -13.52 4.37 38.44
N ILE A 1151 -13.86 3.33 39.22
CA ILE A 1151 -13.26 3.08 40.53
C ILE A 1151 -11.74 2.95 40.44
N LEU A 1152 -11.25 2.30 39.39
CA LEU A 1152 -9.81 2.15 39.14
C LEU A 1152 -9.15 3.48 38.76
N LEU A 1153 -9.80 4.30 37.93
CA LEU A 1153 -9.32 5.63 37.57
C LEU A 1153 -9.26 6.54 38.81
N ASP A 1154 -10.22 6.43 39.72
CA ASP A 1154 -10.20 7.16 40.99
C ASP A 1154 -9.03 6.74 41.88
N LYS A 1155 -8.73 5.44 41.98
CA LYS A 1155 -7.52 4.97 42.68
C LYS A 1155 -6.23 5.55 42.08
N ILE A 1156 -6.18 5.73 40.75
CA ILE A 1156 -5.03 6.32 40.08
C ILE A 1156 -4.90 7.81 40.44
N ILE A 1157 -6.03 8.53 40.40
CA ILE A 1157 -6.10 9.96 40.69
C ILE A 1157 -5.79 10.26 42.16
N SER A 1158 -6.32 9.46 43.09
CA SER A 1158 -6.07 9.60 44.53
C SER A 1158 -4.60 9.42 44.91
N ASN A 1159 -3.82 8.70 44.08
CA ASN A 1159 -2.38 8.56 44.23
C ASN A 1159 -1.58 9.76 43.68
N GLY A 1160 -2.25 10.86 43.34
CA GLY A 1160 -1.64 12.08 42.81
C GLY A 1160 -1.23 11.96 41.35
N ASN A 1161 -1.98 11.23 40.53
CA ASN A 1161 -1.74 11.10 39.09
C ASN A 1161 -2.83 11.80 38.27
N THR A 1162 -2.49 12.16 37.04
CA THR A 1162 -3.41 12.80 36.10
C THR A 1162 -3.90 11.79 35.07
N VAL A 1163 -5.20 11.79 34.76
CA VAL A 1163 -5.80 10.84 33.81
C VAL A 1163 -6.44 11.62 32.66
N ILE A 1164 -6.07 11.27 31.43
CA ILE A 1164 -6.71 11.74 30.20
C ILE A 1164 -7.36 10.54 29.51
N VAL A 1165 -8.65 10.62 29.25
CA VAL A 1165 -9.41 9.61 28.50
C VAL A 1165 -9.90 10.21 27.19
N VAL A 1166 -9.77 9.48 26.07
CA VAL A 1166 -10.43 9.84 24.81
C VAL A 1166 -11.70 9.03 24.70
N GLU A 1167 -12.86 9.69 24.75
CA GLU A 1167 -14.14 8.97 24.86
C GLU A 1167 -15.34 9.61 24.17
N HIS A 1168 -16.27 8.71 23.87
CA HIS A 1168 -17.59 8.96 23.30
C HIS A 1168 -18.72 8.52 24.23
N ASN A 1169 -18.42 7.64 25.21
CA ASN A 1169 -19.42 7.12 26.13
C ASN A 1169 -19.97 8.23 27.07
N PRO A 1170 -21.30 8.46 27.10
CA PRO A 1170 -21.91 9.49 27.92
C PRO A 1170 -21.62 9.37 29.43
N ASP A 1171 -21.58 8.14 29.97
CA ASP A 1171 -21.37 7.89 31.40
C ASP A 1171 -19.94 8.27 31.82
N MET A 1172 -18.94 7.99 30.96
CA MET A 1172 -17.56 8.42 31.18
C MET A 1172 -17.41 9.94 31.07
N ILE A 1173 -18.05 10.57 30.07
CA ILE A 1173 -18.00 12.02 29.87
C ILE A 1173 -18.64 12.76 31.05
N ARG A 1174 -19.79 12.27 31.55
CA ARG A 1174 -20.47 12.84 32.74
C ARG A 1174 -19.64 12.71 34.00
N SER A 1175 -18.81 11.67 34.09
CA SER A 1175 -17.95 11.41 35.25
C SER A 1175 -16.65 12.21 35.22
N ALA A 1176 -16.33 12.90 34.11
CA ALA A 1176 -15.10 13.68 33.97
C ALA A 1176 -15.11 14.96 34.82
N ASP A 1177 -13.93 15.34 35.31
CA ASP A 1177 -13.76 16.60 36.04
C ASP A 1177 -13.56 17.77 35.06
N TRP A 1178 -12.93 17.48 33.92
CA TRP A 1178 -12.70 18.42 32.82
C TRP A 1178 -12.99 17.76 31.48
N VAL A 1179 -13.46 18.53 30.50
CA VAL A 1179 -13.76 18.07 29.15
C VAL A 1179 -13.08 18.97 28.12
N ILE A 1180 -12.57 18.37 27.06
CA ILE A 1180 -12.06 19.04 25.86
C ILE A 1180 -12.86 18.49 24.67
N ASP A 1181 -13.74 19.31 24.08
CA ASP A 1181 -14.59 18.91 22.96
C ASP A 1181 -14.07 19.46 21.63
N LEU A 1182 -13.83 18.56 20.67
CA LEU A 1182 -13.33 18.87 19.33
C LEU A 1182 -14.42 18.75 18.27
N GLY A 1183 -14.43 19.67 17.32
CA GLY A 1183 -15.42 19.69 16.26
C GLY A 1183 -15.40 20.99 15.44
N PRO A 1184 -16.56 21.51 15.01
CA PRO A 1184 -17.92 21.00 15.26
C PRO A 1184 -18.28 19.74 14.46
N GLU A 1185 -17.62 19.48 13.33
CA GLU A 1185 -17.81 18.26 12.52
C GLU A 1185 -16.47 17.49 12.36
N GLY A 1186 -16.47 16.42 11.55
CA GLY A 1186 -15.26 15.66 11.20
C GLY A 1186 -14.53 16.19 9.97
N GLY A 1187 -13.31 15.71 9.74
CA GLY A 1187 -12.52 16.06 8.55
C GLY A 1187 -12.10 17.53 8.53
N ASP A 1188 -12.19 18.18 7.36
CA ASP A 1188 -11.76 19.57 7.17
C ASP A 1188 -12.65 20.61 7.85
N ARG A 1189 -13.92 20.25 8.09
CA ARG A 1189 -14.88 21.06 8.86
C ARG A 1189 -14.69 20.92 10.38
N GLY A 1190 -13.78 20.06 10.80
CA GLY A 1190 -13.40 19.84 12.20
C GLY A 1190 -12.07 20.50 12.59
N GLY A 1191 -11.41 19.91 13.59
CA GLY A 1191 -10.08 20.32 14.02
C GLY A 1191 -10.02 21.63 14.80
N ARG A 1192 -11.17 22.11 15.29
CA ARG A 1192 -11.28 23.27 16.18
C ARG A 1192 -11.68 22.83 17.58
N LEU A 1193 -11.27 23.62 18.57
CA LEU A 1193 -11.78 23.48 19.93
C LEU A 1193 -13.17 24.11 20.00
N VAL A 1194 -14.20 23.32 20.31
CA VAL A 1194 -15.58 23.81 20.44
C VAL A 1194 -15.80 24.36 21.84
N VAL A 1195 -15.41 23.59 22.86
CA VAL A 1195 -15.46 23.99 24.26
C VAL A 1195 -14.43 23.20 25.05
N GLN A 1196 -13.85 23.83 26.07
CA GLN A 1196 -13.13 23.15 27.13
C GLN A 1196 -13.59 23.72 28.47
N GLY A 1197 -13.69 22.89 29.50
CA GLY A 1197 -14.24 23.32 30.78
C GLY A 1197 -14.73 22.15 31.63
N THR A 1198 -15.55 22.45 32.62
CA THR A 1198 -16.27 21.42 33.38
C THR A 1198 -17.40 20.80 32.53
N VAL A 1199 -17.96 19.69 32.99
CA VAL A 1199 -19.17 19.08 32.36
C VAL A 1199 -20.34 20.07 32.34
N SER A 1200 -20.41 20.99 33.30
CA SER A 1200 -21.42 22.06 33.33
C SER A 1200 -21.23 23.07 32.19
N ASP A 1201 -19.99 23.39 31.83
CA ASP A 1201 -19.67 24.30 30.71
C ASP A 1201 -19.97 23.63 29.37
N LEU A 1202 -19.68 22.33 29.26
CA LEU A 1202 -20.05 21.51 28.11
C LEU A 1202 -21.57 21.55 27.87
N LYS A 1203 -22.39 21.36 28.92
CA LYS A 1203 -23.86 21.38 28.83
C LYS A 1203 -24.44 22.74 28.41
N LYS A 1204 -23.72 23.84 28.69
CA LYS A 1204 -24.14 25.21 28.31
C LYS A 1204 -23.81 25.53 26.85
N CYS A 1205 -22.82 24.87 26.26
CA CYS A 1205 -22.38 25.13 24.89
C CYS A 1205 -23.33 24.53 23.85
N SER A 1206 -24.11 25.38 23.16
CA SER A 1206 -25.07 24.94 22.11
C SER A 1206 -24.39 24.42 20.84
N ALA A 1207 -23.17 24.88 20.55
CA ALA A 1207 -22.38 24.44 19.40
C ALA A 1207 -21.81 23.02 19.57
N SER A 1208 -21.72 22.52 20.81
CA SER A 1208 -21.23 21.18 21.11
C SER A 1208 -22.30 20.13 20.86
N HIS A 1209 -22.02 19.18 19.96
CA HIS A 1209 -22.87 17.99 19.80
C HIS A 1209 -22.89 17.15 21.07
N THR A 1210 -21.74 17.00 21.72
CA THR A 1210 -21.61 16.24 22.97
C THR A 1210 -22.40 16.93 24.10
N GLY A 1211 -22.31 18.24 24.24
CA GLY A 1211 -23.06 19.02 25.23
C GLY A 1211 -24.57 18.85 25.12
N ARG A 1212 -25.11 18.81 23.89
CA ARG A 1212 -26.55 18.56 23.65
C ARG A 1212 -26.98 17.17 24.09
N ILE A 1213 -26.17 16.15 23.82
CA ILE A 1213 -26.47 14.76 24.20
C ILE A 1213 -26.38 14.59 25.71
N ILE A 1214 -25.33 15.11 26.34
CA ILE A 1214 -25.11 15.04 27.79
C ILE A 1214 -26.16 15.86 28.57
N LYS A 1215 -26.83 16.82 27.92
CA LYS A 1215 -27.98 17.54 28.50
C LYS A 1215 -29.28 16.74 28.44
N ALA A 1216 -29.45 15.88 27.43
CA ALA A 1216 -30.64 15.05 27.22
C ALA A 1216 -30.57 13.67 27.91
N TYR A 1217 -29.36 13.14 28.09
CA TYR A 1217 -29.02 11.90 28.78
C TYR A 1217 -28.90 12.13 30.29
#